data_AF-F4GED1-F1
#
_entry.id   AF-F4GED1-F1
#
_cell.length_a   1.000
_cell.length_b   1.000
_cell.length_c   1.000
_cell.angle_alpha   90.00
_cell.angle_beta   90.00
_cell.angle_gamma   90.00
#
_symmetry.space_group_name_H-M   'P 1'
#
loop_
_entity.id
_entity.type
_entity.pdbx_description
1 polymer ?
#
loop_
_entity_poly.entity_id
_entity_poly.type
_entity_poly.pdbx_seq_one_letter_code
_entity_poly.pdbx_strand_id
1 'polypeptide(L)'
;MPTYLLRQGSQDPLVARLRKVLVAELGDAAESYPQLDKGGATFDAMLDAALRCWQNGRGLIADGIVGPCNLLALGLADWPPLDCELNTDSVHALFPATKPVNIARYLGYVTAALRAVGLLGRDMVLAALGTIRAETEGFVPISEFQSKYNTAPGGAPFALYDGRLGNRRGEGAMFRGRGFVQLTGRSNYETYGAKLGLDLAATPELANAPEVAALLLALFLDAHRDAMQACLAAGDLKGARRLVNGGSHGLANFQSVFELAQNALPAAAAPAAPPPVGRRAGGRAGATATRKRAPRGQAAQEPASGRTLNAQADAPDLRDRPYTPPPASLQPEWPTTEAVTQWLPAYAKAGLVLNQGQEGACTGFGLAGVVNYLRWVRAGLPKAMVSVSPRMLYNMARRYDEYAGENYEGSSCRGAIKGWFNHGVCLEDDWPYQAAAQLPPHFGFAERARGTTVGVYYRIDTSSISDLQAAIMHVGAIFVSSYVHAGWQEVATSTLPKGHASLPVIAFDGIPRRDAGHAYALVGYNDRGFVLQNSWGPGWGAHGFAVLSYEDWLQHAMDAWVVALGVPGLIGGGRNVPLAAGGRAAAGGGWSESQTLDHVISVGNDGRMSRYLTTDERTRNLSYQVSVLPDQWFRAQPPEGKKRLILYVHGGLNSEADGIKRARSLGRLFEANGCYPLFVVWHTGLLESIRYYLDDWRAGRPAAAGVKEWATERTDALIESTIGRTVVRALWSEMKENAGYAWQATRAGDLLVRALGELRALWGDQLEVHLMGHSAGSIWLGHMLTWMAKAQATSGAPGLREAVAGVHLYAPACTVAFANQHFADKALLGRTHVAVLSDDRERDDNTAYIYRKSLLYLVSNALEQDRRTPLLGLERALTGRNDQNTWDGASTTGETLAIWRRAAAEARLTSRLKIVSEDKVLTATPDVRIPASHGAFDNDVAIVGATLERICGQPLREPPRDLRGY
;
A
#
# COMPACT_ATOMS: atom_id res chain seq x y z
N MET A 1 20.93 -29.17 -9.76
CA MET A 1 19.91 -28.19 -10.20
C MET A 1 20.41 -26.81 -9.80
N PRO A 2 20.21 -25.76 -10.61
CA PRO A 2 20.52 -24.40 -10.18
C PRO A 2 19.72 -24.07 -8.91
N THR A 3 20.37 -23.49 -7.90
CA THR A 3 19.65 -22.96 -6.74
C THR A 3 18.93 -21.69 -7.17
N TYR A 4 17.62 -21.79 -7.37
CA TYR A 4 16.79 -20.64 -7.79
C TYR A 4 16.28 -19.80 -6.62
N LEU A 5 16.28 -20.36 -5.40
CA LEU A 5 15.71 -19.73 -4.21
C LEU A 5 16.64 -19.86 -3.00
N LEU A 6 16.81 -18.78 -2.25
CA LEU A 6 17.42 -18.77 -0.93
C LEU A 6 16.44 -18.15 0.07
N ARG A 7 16.38 -18.71 1.29
CA ARG A 7 15.59 -18.20 2.41
C ARG A 7 16.25 -18.62 3.72
N GLN A 8 15.74 -18.14 4.85
CA GLN A 8 16.18 -18.60 6.16
C GLN A 8 16.20 -20.15 6.24
N GLY A 9 17.35 -20.69 6.64
CA GLY A 9 17.65 -22.13 6.70
C GLY A 9 18.40 -22.68 5.48
N SER A 10 18.45 -21.97 4.35
CA SER A 10 19.21 -22.38 3.17
C SER A 10 20.72 -22.46 3.48
N GLN A 11 21.39 -23.46 2.90
CA GLN A 11 22.85 -23.58 2.89
C GLN A 11 23.33 -23.58 1.44
N ASP A 12 23.97 -22.49 1.01
CA ASP A 12 24.43 -22.34 -0.38
C ASP A 12 25.63 -21.38 -0.45
N PRO A 13 26.67 -21.64 -1.25
CA PRO A 13 27.81 -20.74 -1.43
C PRO A 13 27.42 -19.32 -1.88
N LEU A 14 26.29 -19.15 -2.59
CA LEU A 14 25.75 -17.87 -3.00
C LEU A 14 25.36 -16.98 -1.81
N VAL A 15 25.01 -17.58 -0.66
CA VAL A 15 24.69 -16.84 0.57
C VAL A 15 25.86 -15.96 1.03
N ALA A 16 27.10 -16.45 0.93
CA ALA A 16 28.27 -15.66 1.32
C ALA A 16 28.48 -14.44 0.40
N ARG A 17 28.15 -14.57 -0.89
CA ARG A 17 28.18 -13.44 -1.84
C ARG A 17 27.02 -12.47 -1.58
N LEU A 18 25.83 -13.00 -1.34
CA LEU A 18 24.63 -12.23 -0.99
C LEU A 18 24.89 -11.32 0.20
N ARG A 19 25.50 -11.83 1.29
CA ARG A 19 25.86 -11.03 2.47
C ARG A 19 26.71 -9.82 2.13
N LYS A 20 27.77 -10.01 1.34
CA LYS A 20 28.69 -8.92 0.96
C LYS A 20 28.01 -7.85 0.12
N VAL A 21 27.23 -8.26 -0.87
CA VAL A 21 26.46 -7.34 -1.72
C VAL A 21 25.42 -6.60 -0.89
N LEU A 22 24.72 -7.31 -0.01
CA LEU A 22 23.69 -6.72 0.83
C LEU A 22 24.24 -5.66 1.79
N VAL A 23 25.42 -5.88 2.37
CA VAL A 23 26.12 -4.85 3.17
C VAL A 23 26.39 -3.60 2.34
N ALA A 24 26.87 -3.76 1.10
CA ALA A 24 27.13 -2.62 0.21
C ALA A 24 25.84 -1.88 -0.18
N GLU A 25 24.76 -2.62 -0.47
CA GLU A 25 23.45 -2.06 -0.84
C GLU A 25 22.76 -1.34 0.32
N LEU A 26 22.91 -1.84 1.55
CA LEU A 26 22.33 -1.24 2.75
C LEU A 26 23.08 0.04 3.18
N GLY A 27 24.36 0.18 2.83
CA GLY A 27 25.18 1.32 3.26
C GLY A 27 25.19 1.46 4.78
N ASP A 28 24.92 2.66 5.29
CA ASP A 28 24.86 2.96 6.73
C ASP A 28 23.84 2.07 7.49
N ALA A 29 22.77 1.63 6.82
CA ALA A 29 21.78 0.73 7.45
C ALA A 29 22.37 -0.64 7.82
N ALA A 30 23.51 -1.03 7.21
CA ALA A 30 24.20 -2.28 7.53
C ALA A 30 24.75 -2.30 8.96
N GLU A 31 25.01 -1.15 9.58
CA GLU A 31 25.50 -1.06 10.97
C GLU A 31 24.54 -1.68 11.99
N SER A 32 23.24 -1.70 11.66
CA SER A 32 22.20 -2.34 12.49
C SER A 32 22.28 -3.88 12.46
N TYR A 33 23.05 -4.45 11.53
CA TYR A 33 23.18 -5.89 11.32
C TYR A 33 24.64 -6.32 11.55
N PRO A 34 25.10 -6.36 12.83
CA PRO A 34 26.48 -6.65 13.13
C PRO A 34 26.88 -8.04 12.62
N GLN A 35 28.08 -8.12 12.05
CA GLN A 35 28.65 -9.36 11.49
C GLN A 35 27.86 -9.96 10.30
N LEU A 36 26.99 -9.19 9.64
CA LEU A 36 26.23 -9.65 8.48
C LEU A 36 27.13 -10.26 7.39
N ASP A 37 28.33 -9.70 7.19
CA ASP A 37 29.35 -10.16 6.23
C ASP A 37 30.09 -11.46 6.64
N LYS A 38 29.99 -11.87 7.92
CA LYS A 38 30.77 -12.98 8.50
C LYS A 38 29.99 -14.29 8.65
N GLY A 39 28.68 -14.32 8.41
CA GLY A 39 27.81 -15.49 8.64
C GLY A 39 27.97 -16.68 7.68
N GLY A 40 29.00 -16.71 6.83
CA GLY A 40 29.31 -17.86 5.96
C GLY A 40 28.23 -18.18 4.91
N ALA A 41 28.06 -19.47 4.61
CA ALA A 41 27.15 -19.99 3.57
C ALA A 41 25.75 -20.34 4.07
N THR A 42 25.45 -20.10 5.35
CA THR A 42 24.14 -20.37 5.95
C THR A 42 23.30 -19.10 5.93
N PHE A 43 22.07 -19.21 5.47
CA PHE A 43 21.10 -18.12 5.50
C PHE A 43 20.42 -18.09 6.87
N ASP A 44 20.95 -17.28 7.78
CA ASP A 44 20.46 -17.14 9.15
C ASP A 44 19.40 -16.04 9.29
N ALA A 45 18.86 -15.88 10.51
CA ALA A 45 17.86 -14.86 10.81
C ALA A 45 18.41 -13.42 10.67
N MET A 46 19.72 -13.21 10.86
CA MET A 46 20.33 -11.90 10.68
C MET A 46 20.31 -11.48 9.21
N LEU A 47 20.65 -12.41 8.31
CA LEU A 47 20.55 -12.18 6.87
C LEU A 47 19.10 -12.00 6.42
N ASP A 48 18.17 -12.78 6.96
CA ASP A 48 16.73 -12.62 6.67
C ASP A 48 16.24 -11.21 7.01
N ALA A 49 16.57 -10.72 8.21
CA ALA A 49 16.20 -9.38 8.65
C ALA A 49 16.81 -8.27 7.77
N ALA A 50 18.12 -8.38 7.48
CA ALA A 50 18.82 -7.45 6.60
C ALA A 50 18.23 -7.45 5.18
N LEU A 51 17.89 -8.64 4.66
CA LEU A 51 17.29 -8.80 3.34
C LEU A 51 15.90 -8.17 3.29
N ARG A 52 15.04 -8.40 4.29
CA ARG A 52 13.72 -7.77 4.36
C ARG A 52 13.82 -6.27 4.40
N CYS A 53 14.79 -5.73 5.17
CA CYS A 53 15.08 -4.31 5.16
C CYS A 53 15.41 -3.81 3.75
N TRP A 54 16.31 -4.50 3.04
CA TRP A 54 16.68 -4.16 1.66
C TRP A 54 15.54 -4.28 0.66
N GLN A 55 14.84 -5.43 0.61
CA GLN A 55 13.71 -5.70 -0.28
C GLN A 55 12.69 -4.57 -0.15
N ASN A 56 12.37 -4.24 1.09
CA ASN A 56 11.46 -3.19 1.44
C ASN A 56 11.95 -1.78 1.02
N GLY A 57 13.21 -1.46 1.29
CA GLY A 57 13.81 -0.19 0.88
C GLY A 57 14.00 -0.04 -0.64
N ARG A 58 13.93 -1.16 -1.39
CA ARG A 58 13.83 -1.23 -2.86
C ARG A 58 12.38 -1.20 -3.36
N GLY A 59 11.39 -1.20 -2.47
CA GLY A 59 9.97 -1.31 -2.83
C GLY A 59 9.59 -2.65 -3.45
N LEU A 60 10.27 -3.73 -3.05
CA LEU A 60 9.98 -5.14 -3.36
C LEU A 60 9.20 -5.79 -2.21
N ILE A 61 8.72 -7.02 -2.44
CA ILE A 61 7.99 -7.78 -1.42
C ILE A 61 8.98 -8.31 -0.38
N ALA A 62 8.88 -7.77 0.83
CA ALA A 62 9.78 -8.07 1.95
C ALA A 62 9.45 -9.40 2.64
N ASP A 63 9.51 -10.50 1.90
CA ASP A 63 9.15 -11.85 2.36
C ASP A 63 10.36 -12.68 2.85
N GLY A 64 11.57 -12.14 2.77
CA GLY A 64 12.81 -12.85 3.14
C GLY A 64 13.24 -13.93 2.14
N ILE A 65 12.61 -13.99 0.96
CA ILE A 65 12.91 -14.97 -0.08
C ILE A 65 13.73 -14.30 -1.19
N VAL A 66 14.94 -14.78 -1.43
CA VAL A 66 15.75 -14.38 -2.59
C VAL A 66 15.45 -15.32 -3.73
N GLY A 67 14.87 -14.81 -4.82
CA GLY A 67 14.74 -15.53 -6.08
C GLY A 67 15.32 -14.75 -7.25
N PRO A 68 14.97 -15.12 -8.50
CA PRO A 68 15.51 -14.49 -9.69
C PRO A 68 15.38 -12.96 -9.73
N CYS A 69 14.25 -12.40 -9.28
CA CYS A 69 14.05 -10.96 -9.28
C CYS A 69 15.07 -10.27 -8.36
N ASN A 70 15.20 -10.79 -7.14
CA ASN A 70 16.14 -10.28 -6.15
C ASN A 70 17.60 -10.49 -6.57
N LEU A 71 17.94 -11.63 -7.19
CA LEU A 71 19.29 -11.91 -7.67
C LEU A 71 19.72 -10.96 -8.80
N LEU A 72 18.82 -10.63 -9.74
CA LEU A 72 19.08 -9.62 -10.76
C LEU A 72 19.24 -8.23 -10.13
N ALA A 73 18.34 -7.86 -9.20
CA ALA A 73 18.39 -6.55 -8.55
C ALA A 73 19.69 -6.35 -7.73
N LEU A 74 20.23 -7.42 -7.15
CA LEU A 74 21.50 -7.43 -6.42
C LEU A 74 22.74 -7.60 -7.32
N GLY A 75 22.57 -7.75 -8.64
CA GLY A 75 23.70 -8.04 -9.55
C GLY A 75 24.40 -9.38 -9.24
N LEU A 76 23.71 -10.30 -8.60
CA LEU A 76 24.21 -11.65 -8.28
C LEU A 76 23.94 -12.65 -9.42
N ALA A 77 23.11 -12.27 -10.39
CA ALA A 77 22.82 -12.99 -11.61
C ALA A 77 22.80 -12.05 -12.83
N ASP A 78 23.05 -12.60 -14.01
CA ASP A 78 23.04 -11.88 -15.29
C ASP A 78 22.49 -12.79 -16.39
N TRP A 79 21.20 -13.13 -16.31
CA TRP A 79 20.55 -13.96 -17.32
C TRP A 79 20.24 -13.16 -18.59
N PRO A 80 20.24 -13.78 -19.79
CA PRO A 80 19.89 -13.08 -21.03
C PRO A 80 18.52 -12.36 -20.95
N PRO A 81 18.33 -11.23 -21.65
CA PRO A 81 17.02 -10.59 -21.77
C PRO A 81 16.02 -11.46 -22.55
N LEU A 82 14.73 -11.13 -22.44
CA LEU A 82 13.68 -11.74 -23.26
C LEU A 82 13.76 -11.21 -24.71
N ASP A 83 13.29 -12.00 -25.67
CA ASP A 83 13.26 -11.61 -27.10
C ASP A 83 12.22 -10.50 -27.39
N CYS A 84 11.39 -10.16 -26.41
CA CYS A 84 10.42 -9.06 -26.50
C CYS A 84 10.48 -8.20 -25.24
N GLU A 85 10.32 -6.89 -25.43
CA GLU A 85 10.32 -5.93 -24.33
C GLU A 85 8.96 -5.92 -23.63
N LEU A 86 8.97 -6.14 -22.31
CA LEU A 86 7.77 -6.10 -21.48
C LEU A 86 7.86 -4.94 -20.49
N ASN A 87 6.82 -4.12 -20.46
CA ASN A 87 6.59 -3.11 -19.44
C ASN A 87 5.12 -3.15 -18.99
N THR A 88 4.76 -2.30 -18.03
CA THR A 88 3.39 -2.31 -17.48
C THR A 88 2.33 -2.01 -18.56
N ASP A 89 2.62 -1.11 -19.50
CA ASP A 89 1.66 -0.71 -20.52
C ASP A 89 1.49 -1.78 -21.60
N SER A 90 2.61 -2.36 -22.08
CA SER A 90 2.56 -3.43 -23.07
C SER A 90 1.88 -4.67 -22.53
N VAL A 91 2.03 -4.99 -21.25
CA VAL A 91 1.31 -6.09 -20.60
C VAL A 91 -0.14 -5.68 -20.29
N HIS A 92 -0.42 -4.45 -19.86
CA HIS A 92 -1.81 -4.00 -19.62
C HIS A 92 -2.66 -4.07 -20.89
N ALA A 93 -2.08 -3.77 -22.06
CA ALA A 93 -2.74 -3.97 -23.35
C ALA A 93 -3.15 -5.43 -23.59
N LEU A 94 -2.43 -6.40 -23.01
CA LEU A 94 -2.79 -7.84 -23.05
C LEU A 94 -3.72 -8.24 -21.90
N PHE A 95 -3.96 -7.36 -20.93
CA PHE A 95 -4.73 -7.56 -19.71
C PHE A 95 -5.65 -6.35 -19.44
N PRO A 96 -6.60 -6.04 -20.34
CA PRO A 96 -7.35 -4.77 -20.28
C PRO A 96 -8.21 -4.61 -19.03
N ALA A 97 -8.68 -5.73 -18.44
CA ALA A 97 -9.44 -5.71 -17.19
C ALA A 97 -8.56 -5.66 -15.92
N THR A 98 -7.23 -5.65 -16.07
CA THR A 98 -6.29 -5.75 -14.94
C THR A 98 -5.76 -4.41 -14.55
N LYS A 99 -5.78 -4.12 -13.25
CA LYS A 99 -5.18 -2.90 -12.71
C LYS A 99 -3.69 -2.84 -13.01
N PRO A 100 -3.19 -1.76 -13.64
CA PRO A 100 -1.76 -1.62 -13.93
C PRO A 100 -0.85 -1.73 -12.71
N VAL A 101 -1.29 -1.30 -11.52
CA VAL A 101 -0.53 -1.47 -10.27
C VAL A 101 -0.18 -2.94 -9.96
N ASN A 102 -1.04 -3.90 -10.33
CA ASN A 102 -0.75 -5.33 -10.12
C ASN A 102 0.33 -5.80 -11.09
N ILE A 103 0.25 -5.38 -12.35
CA ILE A 103 1.26 -5.69 -13.37
C ILE A 103 2.60 -5.10 -12.96
N ALA A 104 2.66 -3.81 -12.62
CA ALA A 104 3.87 -3.13 -12.18
C ALA A 104 4.50 -3.77 -10.93
N ARG A 105 3.68 -4.39 -10.07
CA ARG A 105 4.12 -5.10 -8.87
C ARG A 105 4.74 -6.46 -9.16
N TYR A 106 4.17 -7.23 -10.08
CA TYR A 106 4.52 -8.64 -10.27
C TYR A 106 5.32 -8.95 -11.54
N LEU A 107 5.32 -8.06 -12.54
CA LEU A 107 5.95 -8.31 -13.83
C LEU A 107 7.46 -8.56 -13.72
N GLY A 108 8.14 -7.85 -12.80
CA GLY A 108 9.57 -8.06 -12.52
C GLY A 108 9.88 -9.51 -12.08
N TYR A 109 9.03 -10.10 -11.24
CA TYR A 109 9.20 -11.49 -10.79
C TYR A 109 8.98 -12.49 -11.92
N VAL A 110 7.92 -12.29 -12.72
CA VAL A 110 7.60 -13.16 -13.87
C VAL A 110 8.73 -13.11 -14.90
N THR A 111 9.16 -11.92 -15.30
CA THR A 111 10.24 -11.74 -16.29
C THR A 111 11.56 -12.33 -15.81
N ALA A 112 11.93 -12.09 -14.55
CA ALA A 112 13.14 -12.66 -13.97
C ALA A 112 13.12 -14.20 -13.92
N ALA A 113 11.99 -14.80 -13.55
CA ALA A 113 11.84 -16.25 -13.53
C ALA A 113 11.92 -16.89 -14.92
N LEU A 114 11.28 -16.28 -15.94
CA LEU A 114 11.38 -16.74 -17.33
C LEU A 114 12.82 -16.68 -17.84
N ARG A 115 13.55 -15.59 -17.52
CA ARG A 115 14.98 -15.44 -17.87
C ARG A 115 15.84 -16.49 -17.18
N ALA A 116 15.64 -16.73 -15.88
CA ALA A 116 16.40 -17.70 -15.11
C ALA A 116 16.22 -19.15 -15.60
N VAL A 117 15.03 -19.50 -16.09
CA VAL A 117 14.72 -20.82 -16.65
C VAL A 117 15.03 -20.90 -18.17
N GLY A 118 15.38 -19.78 -18.81
CA GLY A 118 15.70 -19.74 -20.24
C GLY A 118 14.49 -19.83 -21.17
N LEU A 119 13.32 -19.36 -20.73
CA LEU A 119 12.11 -19.21 -21.55
C LEU A 119 12.08 -17.83 -22.21
N LEU A 120 13.05 -17.58 -23.09
CA LEU A 120 13.34 -16.25 -23.64
C LEU A 120 12.47 -15.85 -24.85
N GLY A 121 12.05 -16.85 -25.63
CA GLY A 121 11.35 -16.66 -26.89
C GLY A 121 9.96 -16.04 -26.73
N ARG A 122 9.59 -15.11 -27.64
CA ARG A 122 8.30 -14.41 -27.65
C ARG A 122 7.11 -15.35 -27.45
N ASP A 123 7.07 -16.49 -28.13
CA ASP A 123 5.96 -17.44 -28.03
C ASP A 123 5.83 -18.06 -26.64
N MET A 124 6.95 -18.38 -25.99
CA MET A 124 6.95 -18.87 -24.61
C MET A 124 6.55 -17.77 -23.61
N VAL A 125 6.97 -16.53 -23.86
CA VAL A 125 6.54 -15.37 -23.07
C VAL A 125 5.03 -15.17 -23.19
N LEU A 126 4.47 -15.24 -24.40
CA LEU A 126 3.03 -15.15 -24.61
C LEU A 126 2.27 -16.33 -24.01
N ALA A 127 2.84 -17.55 -24.04
CA ALA A 127 2.24 -18.69 -23.35
C ALA A 127 2.20 -18.49 -21.83
N ALA A 128 3.25 -17.88 -21.24
CA ALA A 128 3.28 -17.53 -19.83
C ALA A 128 2.24 -16.46 -19.47
N LEU A 129 2.17 -15.37 -20.23
CA LEU A 129 1.17 -14.32 -20.03
C LEU A 129 -0.26 -14.83 -20.28
N GLY A 130 -0.47 -15.64 -21.32
CA GLY A 130 -1.74 -16.32 -21.59
C GLY A 130 -2.17 -17.23 -20.45
N THR A 131 -1.21 -17.93 -19.83
CA THR A 131 -1.47 -18.77 -18.65
C THR A 131 -1.89 -17.93 -17.46
N ILE A 132 -1.16 -16.85 -17.15
CA ILE A 132 -1.53 -15.91 -16.09
C ILE A 132 -2.93 -15.33 -16.35
N ARG A 133 -3.25 -14.93 -17.58
CA ARG A 133 -4.58 -14.36 -17.89
C ARG A 133 -5.71 -15.38 -17.74
N ALA A 134 -5.47 -16.63 -18.09
CA ALA A 134 -6.46 -17.69 -17.98
C ALA A 134 -6.70 -18.14 -16.53
N GLU A 135 -5.67 -18.13 -15.68
CA GLU A 135 -5.73 -18.62 -14.30
C GLU A 135 -6.00 -17.50 -13.29
N THR A 136 -5.35 -16.35 -13.47
CA THR A 136 -5.28 -15.27 -12.50
C THR A 136 -5.36 -13.92 -13.21
N GLU A 137 -6.45 -13.65 -13.95
CA GLU A 137 -6.60 -12.47 -14.82
C GLU A 137 -6.07 -11.18 -14.19
N GLY A 138 -6.30 -10.95 -12.88
CA GLY A 138 -5.78 -9.79 -12.16
C GLY A 138 -4.26 -9.65 -12.03
N PHE A 139 -3.45 -10.55 -12.62
CA PHE A 139 -1.98 -10.58 -12.58
C PHE A 139 -1.41 -10.64 -11.16
N VAL A 140 -2.08 -11.40 -10.27
CA VAL A 140 -1.68 -11.61 -8.87
C VAL A 140 -1.60 -13.11 -8.61
N PRO A 141 -0.59 -13.61 -7.89
CA PRO A 141 -0.61 -15.00 -7.45
C PRO A 141 -1.73 -15.19 -6.42
N ILE A 142 -2.70 -16.05 -6.72
CA ILE A 142 -3.88 -16.25 -5.88
C ILE A 142 -4.01 -17.71 -5.44
N SER A 143 -4.64 -17.92 -4.28
CA SER A 143 -5.24 -19.21 -3.98
C SER A 143 -6.59 -19.32 -4.68
N GLU A 144 -6.87 -20.50 -5.21
CA GLU A 144 -8.19 -20.85 -5.71
C GLU A 144 -9.27 -20.60 -4.64
N PHE A 145 -10.41 -20.07 -5.06
CA PHE A 145 -11.58 -19.85 -4.20
C PHE A 145 -12.47 -21.09 -4.18
N GLN A 146 -13.28 -21.21 -3.14
CA GLN A 146 -14.32 -22.23 -3.10
C GLN A 146 -15.31 -22.04 -4.26
N SER A 147 -15.61 -23.12 -4.99
CA SER A 147 -16.53 -23.12 -6.11
C SER A 147 -17.28 -24.45 -6.19
N LYS A 148 -18.33 -24.50 -7.01
CA LYS A 148 -19.04 -25.75 -7.33
C LYS A 148 -18.16 -26.81 -8.01
N TYR A 149 -17.01 -26.42 -8.55
CA TYR A 149 -16.08 -27.29 -9.26
C TYR A 149 -15.06 -27.96 -8.34
N ASN A 150 -14.75 -27.33 -7.21
CA ASN A 150 -13.82 -27.88 -6.21
C ASN A 150 -14.52 -28.31 -4.92
N THR A 151 -15.77 -27.90 -4.69
CA THR A 151 -16.53 -28.23 -3.49
C THR A 151 -17.91 -28.78 -3.84
N ALA A 152 -18.24 -29.94 -3.27
CA ALA A 152 -19.56 -30.53 -3.39
C ALA A 152 -20.61 -29.68 -2.64
N PRO A 153 -21.86 -29.59 -3.12
CA PRO A 153 -22.96 -28.96 -2.38
C PRO A 153 -23.08 -29.55 -0.96
N GLY A 154 -23.03 -28.68 0.07
CA GLY A 154 -23.06 -29.10 1.48
C GLY A 154 -21.79 -29.82 1.99
N GLY A 155 -20.76 -29.96 1.15
CA GLY A 155 -19.49 -30.58 1.49
C GLY A 155 -18.49 -29.60 2.10
N ALA A 156 -17.42 -30.15 2.70
CA ALA A 156 -16.30 -29.36 3.19
C ALA A 156 -15.59 -28.62 2.02
N PRO A 157 -15.01 -27.43 2.27
CA PRO A 157 -14.26 -26.69 1.24
C PRO A 157 -13.22 -27.57 0.54
N PHE A 158 -13.19 -27.54 -0.79
CA PHE A 158 -12.28 -28.28 -1.66
C PHE A 158 -12.39 -29.81 -1.58
N ALA A 159 -13.47 -30.37 -1.02
CA ALA A 159 -13.63 -31.81 -0.85
C ALA A 159 -13.61 -32.62 -2.16
N LEU A 160 -13.84 -32.01 -3.33
CA LEU A 160 -13.74 -32.70 -4.62
C LEU A 160 -12.28 -32.99 -5.03
N TYR A 161 -11.31 -32.43 -4.32
CA TYR A 161 -9.89 -32.71 -4.51
C TYR A 161 -9.38 -33.86 -3.65
N ASP A 162 -10.17 -34.35 -2.70
CA ASP A 162 -9.80 -35.51 -1.89
C ASP A 162 -9.66 -36.76 -2.78
N GLY A 163 -8.57 -37.51 -2.60
CA GLY A 163 -8.28 -38.71 -3.40
C GLY A 163 -7.79 -38.44 -4.82
N ARG A 164 -7.57 -37.17 -5.21
CA ARG A 164 -7.04 -36.77 -6.52
C ARG A 164 -5.66 -36.13 -6.40
N LEU A 165 -4.84 -36.27 -7.43
CA LEU A 165 -3.52 -35.61 -7.53
C LEU A 165 -2.64 -35.82 -6.27
N GLY A 166 -2.70 -37.02 -5.69
CA GLY A 166 -1.96 -37.41 -4.48
C GLY A 166 -2.61 -37.00 -3.15
N ASN A 167 -3.70 -36.24 -3.15
CA ASN A 167 -4.35 -35.81 -1.91
C ASN A 167 -4.99 -36.99 -1.16
N ARG A 168 -4.78 -37.04 0.15
CA ARG A 168 -5.57 -37.89 1.04
C ARG A 168 -6.92 -37.23 1.37
N ARG A 169 -7.82 -37.99 2.01
CA ARG A 169 -9.12 -37.48 2.47
C ARG A 169 -8.91 -36.32 3.47
N GLY A 170 -9.59 -35.20 3.26
CA GLY A 170 -9.46 -33.98 4.05
C GLY A 170 -8.29 -33.07 3.64
N GLU A 171 -7.45 -33.47 2.67
CA GLU A 171 -6.29 -32.67 2.23
C GLU A 171 -6.63 -31.72 1.06
N GLY A 172 -7.81 -31.82 0.45
CA GLY A 172 -8.19 -30.99 -0.70
C GLY A 172 -8.03 -29.49 -0.46
N ALA A 173 -8.40 -29.00 0.73
CA ALA A 173 -8.25 -27.59 1.10
C ALA A 173 -6.79 -27.17 1.34
N MET A 174 -5.95 -28.11 1.82
CA MET A 174 -4.53 -27.88 2.08
C MET A 174 -3.78 -27.67 0.76
N PHE A 175 -4.02 -28.54 -0.22
CA PHE A 175 -3.36 -28.53 -1.54
C PHE A 175 -4.25 -28.02 -2.68
N ARG A 176 -5.08 -27.01 -2.39
CA ARG A 176 -5.83 -26.25 -3.41
C ARG A 176 -4.90 -25.50 -4.38
N GLY A 177 -5.43 -25.04 -5.51
CA GLY A 177 -4.68 -24.24 -6.49
C GLY A 177 -4.04 -22.99 -5.86
N ARG A 178 -2.77 -22.72 -6.19
CA ARG A 178 -2.01 -21.52 -5.77
C ARG A 178 -1.03 -21.06 -6.86
N GLY A 179 -0.69 -19.78 -6.87
CA GLY A 179 0.30 -19.17 -7.76
C GLY A 179 -0.28 -18.58 -9.05
N PHE A 180 0.61 -18.16 -9.96
CA PHE A 180 0.25 -17.67 -11.30
C PHE A 180 -0.24 -18.79 -12.23
N VAL A 181 0.36 -19.98 -12.08
CA VAL A 181 -0.17 -21.25 -12.59
C VAL A 181 -0.76 -21.98 -11.39
N GLN A 182 -2.02 -22.38 -11.45
CA GLN A 182 -2.70 -22.99 -10.31
C GLN A 182 -2.11 -24.37 -9.99
N LEU A 183 -1.15 -24.40 -9.06
CA LEU A 183 -0.55 -25.63 -8.58
C LEU A 183 -1.51 -26.33 -7.62
N THR A 184 -2.11 -27.44 -8.04
CA THR A 184 -3.16 -28.16 -7.30
C THR A 184 -2.76 -29.61 -7.03
N GLY A 185 -2.97 -30.09 -5.81
CA GLY A 185 -2.77 -31.47 -5.39
C GLY A 185 -1.38 -31.77 -4.83
N ARG A 186 -1.34 -32.58 -3.76
CA ARG A 186 -0.13 -32.96 -3.00
C ARG A 186 1.04 -33.36 -3.90
N SER A 187 0.80 -34.22 -4.90
CA SER A 187 1.86 -34.69 -5.80
C SER A 187 2.55 -33.55 -6.56
N ASN A 188 1.80 -32.51 -6.94
CA ASN A 188 2.35 -31.35 -7.63
C ASN A 188 3.14 -30.46 -6.66
N TYR A 189 2.63 -30.25 -5.43
CA TYR A 189 3.38 -29.53 -4.38
C TYR A 189 4.71 -30.22 -4.05
N GLU A 190 4.71 -31.54 -3.91
CA GLU A 190 5.93 -32.33 -3.65
C GLU A 190 6.91 -32.26 -4.85
N THR A 191 6.40 -32.44 -6.08
CA THR A 191 7.23 -32.45 -7.30
C THR A 191 7.91 -31.10 -7.53
N TYR A 192 7.14 -30.02 -7.52
CA TYR A 192 7.68 -28.68 -7.77
C TYR A 192 8.41 -28.11 -6.56
N GLY A 193 8.02 -28.50 -5.34
CA GLY A 193 8.78 -28.23 -4.13
C GLY A 193 10.20 -28.78 -4.21
N ALA A 194 10.35 -30.05 -4.62
CA ALA A 194 11.66 -30.67 -4.82
C ALA A 194 12.51 -29.94 -5.89
N LYS A 195 11.90 -29.52 -7.02
CA LYS A 195 12.59 -28.74 -8.07
C LYS A 195 13.10 -27.38 -7.57
N LEU A 196 12.36 -26.76 -6.66
CA LEU A 196 12.69 -25.47 -6.06
C LEU A 196 13.61 -25.57 -4.84
N GLY A 197 13.85 -26.79 -4.33
CA GLY A 197 14.54 -26.99 -3.04
C GLY A 197 13.71 -26.48 -1.85
N LEU A 198 12.39 -26.49 -1.95
CA LEU A 198 11.45 -25.95 -0.96
C LEU A 198 10.38 -26.99 -0.60
N ASP A 199 10.16 -27.24 0.70
CA ASP A 199 9.09 -28.14 1.14
C ASP A 199 7.71 -27.44 1.07
N LEU A 200 7.18 -27.37 -0.15
CA LEU A 200 5.84 -26.85 -0.41
C LEU A 200 4.73 -27.77 0.13
N ALA A 201 5.02 -29.02 0.47
CA ALA A 201 4.03 -29.90 1.07
C ALA A 201 3.77 -29.54 2.55
N ALA A 202 4.85 -29.18 3.28
CA ALA A 202 4.76 -28.67 4.63
C ALA A 202 4.23 -27.23 4.69
N THR A 203 4.57 -26.39 3.71
CA THR A 203 4.26 -24.95 3.71
C THR A 203 3.64 -24.48 2.39
N PRO A 204 2.45 -24.99 2.01
CA PRO A 204 1.85 -24.80 0.67
C PRO A 204 1.52 -23.34 0.33
N GLU A 205 1.33 -22.46 1.31
CA GLU A 205 1.10 -21.04 1.11
C GLU A 205 2.28 -20.30 0.45
N LEU A 206 3.49 -20.83 0.54
CA LEU A 206 4.66 -20.25 -0.14
C LEU A 206 4.51 -20.28 -1.67
N ALA A 207 3.64 -21.13 -2.23
CA ALA A 207 3.33 -21.11 -3.65
C ALA A 207 2.70 -19.79 -4.13
N ASN A 208 2.23 -18.92 -3.23
CA ASN A 208 1.78 -17.57 -3.55
C ASN A 208 2.86 -16.48 -3.33
N ALA A 209 4.01 -16.81 -2.74
CA ALA A 209 5.11 -15.86 -2.62
C ALA A 209 5.62 -15.49 -4.02
N PRO A 210 5.90 -14.22 -4.34
CA PRO A 210 6.10 -13.76 -5.72
C PRO A 210 7.21 -14.48 -6.48
N GLU A 211 8.38 -14.64 -5.85
CA GLU A 211 9.53 -15.36 -6.44
C GLU A 211 9.19 -16.83 -6.69
N VAL A 212 8.51 -17.47 -5.72
CA VAL A 212 8.11 -18.87 -5.80
C VAL A 212 7.04 -19.06 -6.88
N ALA A 213 5.99 -18.23 -6.88
CA ALA A 213 4.90 -18.30 -7.84
C ALA A 213 5.37 -18.08 -9.29
N ALA A 214 6.28 -17.12 -9.50
CA ALA A 214 6.87 -16.86 -10.80
C ALA A 214 7.75 -18.02 -11.29
N LEU A 215 8.57 -18.60 -10.40
CA LEU A 215 9.34 -19.79 -10.73
C LEU A 215 8.46 -21.02 -10.96
N LEU A 216 7.38 -21.20 -10.20
CA LEU A 216 6.41 -22.28 -10.43
C LEU A 216 5.83 -22.18 -11.85
N LEU A 217 5.44 -20.98 -12.29
CA LEU A 217 5.00 -20.73 -13.66
C LEU A 217 6.08 -21.12 -14.69
N ALA A 218 7.30 -20.62 -14.52
CA ALA A 218 8.39 -20.85 -15.45
C ALA A 218 8.79 -22.34 -15.52
N LEU A 219 8.98 -23.00 -14.38
CA LEU A 219 9.35 -24.42 -14.31
C LEU A 219 8.23 -25.34 -14.80
N PHE A 220 6.97 -24.95 -14.62
CA PHE A 220 5.83 -25.69 -15.16
C PHE A 220 5.84 -25.65 -16.68
N LEU A 221 5.99 -24.46 -17.27
CA LEU A 221 6.06 -24.32 -18.73
C LEU A 221 7.30 -25.00 -19.31
N ASP A 222 8.42 -24.95 -18.61
CA ASP A 222 9.64 -25.64 -19.01
C ASP A 222 9.48 -27.16 -19.05
N ALA A 223 8.76 -27.75 -18.09
CA ALA A 223 8.44 -29.17 -18.10
C ALA A 223 7.60 -29.61 -19.33
N HIS A 224 6.94 -28.65 -19.99
CA HIS A 224 6.15 -28.86 -21.19
C HIS A 224 6.72 -28.13 -22.42
N ARG A 225 7.98 -27.66 -22.36
CA ARG A 225 8.58 -26.75 -23.34
C ARG A 225 8.43 -27.24 -24.78
N ASP A 226 8.91 -28.44 -25.07
CA ASP A 226 8.95 -28.97 -26.44
C ASP A 226 7.55 -29.15 -27.02
N ALA A 227 6.62 -29.69 -26.21
CA ALA A 227 5.22 -29.87 -26.62
C ALA A 227 4.51 -28.53 -26.81
N MET A 228 4.77 -27.56 -25.92
CA MET A 228 4.23 -26.21 -26.00
C MET A 228 4.72 -25.52 -27.28
N GLN A 229 6.02 -25.55 -27.55
CA GLN A 229 6.61 -24.99 -28.76
C GLN A 229 6.05 -25.63 -30.03
N ALA A 230 5.86 -26.96 -30.04
CA ALA A 230 5.25 -27.65 -31.17
C ALA A 230 3.80 -27.19 -31.42
N CYS A 231 2.99 -27.05 -30.36
CA CYS A 231 1.64 -26.51 -30.47
C CYS A 231 1.63 -25.07 -30.98
N LEU A 232 2.47 -24.19 -30.43
CA LEU A 232 2.55 -22.78 -30.82
C LEU A 232 3.02 -22.61 -32.27
N ALA A 233 4.02 -23.37 -32.70
CA ALA A 233 4.49 -23.38 -34.09
C ALA A 233 3.41 -23.86 -35.08
N ALA A 234 2.51 -24.75 -34.64
CA ALA A 234 1.37 -25.22 -35.43
C ALA A 234 0.13 -24.30 -35.34
N GLY A 235 0.17 -23.23 -34.55
CA GLY A 235 -0.99 -22.39 -34.26
C GLY A 235 -2.07 -23.05 -33.38
N ASP A 236 -1.77 -24.20 -32.77
CA ASP A 236 -2.69 -24.95 -31.90
C ASP A 236 -2.70 -24.42 -30.47
N LEU A 237 -3.29 -23.23 -30.29
CA LEU A 237 -3.43 -22.60 -28.96
C LEU A 237 -4.32 -23.44 -28.01
N LYS A 238 -5.20 -24.29 -28.55
CA LYS A 238 -6.04 -25.18 -27.75
C LYS A 238 -5.24 -26.35 -27.19
N GLY A 239 -4.36 -26.95 -27.99
CA GLY A 239 -3.37 -27.94 -27.56
C GLY A 239 -2.42 -27.36 -26.52
N ALA A 240 -1.87 -26.18 -26.79
CA ALA A 240 -1.03 -25.43 -25.84
C ALA A 240 -1.73 -25.25 -24.48
N ARG A 241 -2.99 -24.82 -24.47
CA ARG A 241 -3.75 -24.62 -23.22
C ARG A 241 -4.03 -25.93 -22.47
N ARG A 242 -4.28 -27.02 -23.20
CA ARG A 242 -4.51 -28.36 -22.61
C ARG A 242 -3.28 -28.88 -21.86
N LEU A 243 -2.07 -28.53 -22.28
CA LEU A 243 -0.84 -28.89 -21.56
C LEU A 243 -0.80 -28.30 -20.15
N VAL A 244 -1.43 -27.13 -19.94
CA VAL A 244 -1.39 -26.44 -18.64
C VAL A 244 -2.49 -26.89 -17.69
N ASN A 245 -3.75 -26.93 -18.14
CA ASN A 245 -4.90 -27.17 -17.26
C ASN A 245 -5.45 -28.61 -17.38
N GLY A 246 -4.95 -29.43 -18.32
CA GLY A 246 -5.54 -30.73 -18.64
C GLY A 246 -6.87 -30.65 -19.41
N GLY A 247 -7.29 -29.44 -19.79
CA GLY A 247 -8.56 -29.15 -20.47
C GLY A 247 -8.51 -27.83 -21.24
N SER A 248 -9.68 -27.27 -21.58
CA SER A 248 -9.78 -25.99 -22.31
C SER A 248 -10.43 -24.86 -21.49
N HIS A 249 -10.42 -24.99 -20.16
CA HIS A 249 -10.87 -23.91 -19.28
C HIS A 249 -9.95 -22.68 -19.41
N GLY A 250 -10.57 -21.50 -19.56
CA GLY A 250 -9.87 -20.23 -19.79
C GLY A 250 -9.25 -20.09 -21.20
N LEU A 251 -9.62 -20.94 -22.17
CA LEU A 251 -9.05 -20.89 -23.53
C LEU A 251 -9.23 -19.53 -24.22
N ALA A 252 -10.41 -18.90 -24.11
CA ALA A 252 -10.65 -17.59 -24.71
C ALA A 252 -9.68 -16.53 -24.17
N ASN A 253 -9.50 -16.49 -22.84
CA ASN A 253 -8.53 -15.60 -22.20
C ASN A 253 -7.10 -15.88 -22.66
N PHE A 254 -6.71 -17.15 -22.74
CA PHE A 254 -5.40 -17.56 -23.25
C PHE A 254 -5.17 -17.11 -24.70
N GLN A 255 -6.12 -17.37 -25.60
CA GLN A 255 -6.04 -17.00 -27.02
C GLN A 255 -5.99 -15.48 -27.22
N SER A 256 -6.79 -14.74 -26.44
CA SER A 256 -6.85 -13.28 -26.56
C SER A 256 -5.51 -12.59 -26.28
N VAL A 257 -4.60 -13.20 -25.50
CA VAL A 257 -3.24 -12.66 -25.31
C VAL A 257 -2.45 -12.70 -26.61
N PHE A 258 -2.53 -13.79 -27.37
CA PHE A 258 -1.84 -13.92 -28.66
C PHE A 258 -2.42 -12.96 -29.70
N GLU A 259 -3.74 -12.74 -29.68
CA GLU A 259 -4.43 -11.79 -30.57
C GLU A 259 -4.00 -10.35 -30.27
N LEU A 260 -4.10 -9.92 -29.00
CA LEU A 260 -3.73 -8.57 -28.58
C LEU A 260 -2.23 -8.29 -28.78
N ALA A 261 -1.39 -9.31 -28.61
CA ALA A 261 0.06 -9.19 -28.81
C ALA A 261 0.46 -8.90 -30.25
N GLN A 262 -0.40 -9.15 -31.25
CA GLN A 262 -0.10 -8.78 -32.64
C GLN A 262 0.07 -7.27 -32.79
N ASN A 263 -0.67 -6.48 -32.01
CA ASN A 263 -0.63 -5.01 -32.04
C ASN A 263 0.29 -4.45 -30.95
N ALA A 264 0.26 -5.04 -29.74
CA ALA A 264 0.99 -4.50 -28.57
C ALA A 264 2.45 -4.95 -28.46
N LEU A 265 2.83 -6.09 -29.09
CA LEU A 265 4.17 -6.68 -29.03
C LEU A 265 4.52 -7.31 -30.39
N PRO A 266 4.70 -6.52 -31.46
CA PRO A 266 5.00 -7.05 -32.78
C PRO A 266 6.31 -7.85 -32.76
N ALA A 267 6.38 -8.94 -33.53
CA ALA A 267 7.59 -9.76 -33.63
C ALA A 267 8.75 -8.93 -34.19
N ALA A 268 9.96 -9.11 -33.65
CA ALA A 268 11.16 -8.47 -34.20
C ALA A 268 11.27 -8.80 -35.69
N ALA A 269 11.39 -7.77 -36.53
CA ALA A 269 11.54 -7.95 -37.97
C ALA A 269 12.77 -8.83 -38.24
N ALA A 270 12.60 -9.92 -39.00
CA ALA A 270 13.70 -10.77 -39.40
C ALA A 270 14.79 -9.92 -40.09
N PRO A 271 16.09 -10.15 -39.82
CA PRO A 271 17.14 -9.43 -40.51
C PRO A 271 16.97 -9.63 -42.01
N ALA A 272 16.84 -8.52 -42.74
CA ALA A 272 16.77 -8.54 -44.19
C ALA A 272 17.94 -9.36 -44.73
N ALA A 273 17.64 -10.40 -45.50
CA ALA A 273 18.65 -11.21 -46.15
C ALA A 273 19.61 -10.30 -46.93
N PRO A 274 20.94 -10.51 -46.84
CA PRO A 274 21.89 -9.68 -47.56
C PRO A 274 21.59 -9.79 -49.06
N PRO A 275 21.73 -8.67 -49.81
CA PRO A 275 21.44 -8.68 -51.23
C PRO A 275 22.36 -9.68 -51.94
N PRO A 276 21.87 -10.45 -52.93
CA PRO A 276 22.71 -11.38 -53.67
C PRO A 276 23.82 -10.61 -54.40
N VAL A 277 25.05 -11.03 -54.15
CA VAL A 277 26.26 -10.54 -54.82
C VAL A 277 26.15 -10.83 -56.31
N GLY A 278 26.32 -9.77 -57.11
CA GLY A 278 26.07 -9.78 -58.54
C GLY A 278 26.95 -10.74 -59.35
N ARG A 279 26.33 -11.37 -60.35
CA ARG A 279 27.02 -11.94 -61.51
C ARG A 279 26.84 -11.00 -62.70
N ARG A 280 27.98 -10.56 -63.26
CA ARG A 280 28.06 -9.84 -64.54
C ARG A 280 27.75 -10.79 -65.71
N ALA A 281 26.81 -10.38 -66.56
CA ALA A 281 26.73 -10.60 -68.01
C ALA A 281 25.59 -9.68 -68.48
N GLY A 282 25.73 -8.69 -69.37
CA GLY A 282 26.30 -8.76 -70.72
C GLY A 282 25.13 -8.84 -71.72
N GLY A 283 24.70 -7.72 -72.32
CA GLY A 283 23.72 -7.74 -73.43
C GLY A 283 22.96 -6.42 -73.64
N ARG A 284 22.97 -5.91 -74.88
CA ARG A 284 22.44 -4.60 -75.35
C ARG A 284 20.99 -4.67 -75.89
N ALA A 285 20.40 -3.46 -76.01
CA ALA A 285 19.31 -3.01 -76.91
C ALA A 285 17.87 -3.43 -76.54
N GLY A 286 16.81 -2.62 -76.69
CA GLY A 286 16.58 -1.24 -77.16
C GLY A 286 15.05 -0.99 -77.28
N ALA A 287 14.61 0.28 -77.24
CA ALA A 287 13.28 0.83 -77.62
C ALA A 287 12.05 0.35 -76.78
N THR A 288 10.96 1.09 -76.51
CA THR A 288 10.38 2.38 -76.96
C THR A 288 9.28 2.76 -75.96
N ALA A 289 8.97 4.05 -75.86
CA ALA A 289 7.96 4.62 -74.96
C ALA A 289 6.51 4.25 -75.32
N THR A 290 5.64 4.13 -74.31
CA THR A 290 4.24 4.61 -74.38
C THR A 290 3.74 5.04 -73.00
N ARG A 291 3.33 6.32 -72.90
CA ARG A 291 2.56 6.88 -71.79
C ARG A 291 1.11 6.34 -71.86
N LYS A 292 0.62 5.78 -70.76
CA LYS A 292 -0.83 5.76 -70.44
C LYS A 292 -1.04 6.17 -68.98
N ARG A 293 -1.94 7.13 -68.83
CA ARG A 293 -2.36 7.83 -67.61
C ARG A 293 -3.48 6.99 -66.96
N ALA A 294 -3.38 6.73 -65.65
CA ALA A 294 -4.40 6.05 -64.84
C ALA A 294 -4.50 6.77 -63.47
N PRO A 295 -5.63 6.62 -62.74
CA PRO A 295 -6.30 7.73 -62.05
C PRO A 295 -5.79 8.02 -60.63
N ARG A 296 -6.05 9.25 -60.19
CA ARG A 296 -5.98 9.68 -58.77
C ARG A 296 -6.89 8.79 -57.93
N GLY A 297 -6.30 8.07 -56.97
CA GLY A 297 -7.01 7.31 -55.95
C GLY A 297 -6.05 6.89 -54.85
N GLN A 298 -6.13 7.59 -53.72
CA GLN A 298 -5.61 7.24 -52.39
C GLN A 298 -4.13 6.83 -52.33
N ALA A 299 -3.26 7.83 -52.15
CA ALA A 299 -1.94 7.61 -51.60
C ALA A 299 -2.11 6.95 -50.22
N ALA A 300 -1.59 5.74 -50.09
CA ALA A 300 -1.42 5.06 -48.81
C ALA A 300 -0.65 6.00 -47.87
N GLN A 301 -1.28 6.33 -46.75
CA GLN A 301 -0.61 6.96 -45.62
C GLN A 301 0.47 5.99 -45.12
N GLU A 302 1.72 6.45 -45.15
CA GLU A 302 2.77 5.83 -44.35
C GLU A 302 2.39 5.96 -42.86
N PRO A 303 2.58 4.91 -42.04
CA PRO A 303 2.20 4.95 -40.62
C PRO A 303 3.07 5.94 -39.84
N ALA A 304 2.40 6.81 -39.07
CA ALA A 304 3.01 7.78 -38.18
C ALA A 304 3.89 7.11 -37.11
N SER A 305 5.01 7.76 -36.77
CA SER A 305 5.99 7.29 -35.77
C SER A 305 5.35 7.05 -34.39
N GLY A 306 5.46 5.83 -33.87
CA GLY A 306 4.75 5.36 -32.65
C GLY A 306 5.27 5.90 -31.33
N ARG A 307 4.60 6.92 -30.77
CA ARG A 307 4.68 7.32 -29.35
C ARG A 307 3.29 7.31 -28.73
N THR A 308 3.17 6.79 -27.50
CA THR A 308 1.89 6.77 -26.78
C THR A 308 1.66 8.07 -26.04
N LEU A 309 0.52 8.73 -26.30
CA LEU A 309 0.10 9.99 -25.70
C LEU A 309 -1.28 9.82 -25.05
N ASN A 310 -1.29 9.47 -23.76
CA ASN A 310 -2.48 9.06 -22.99
C ASN A 310 -2.64 9.84 -21.68
N ALA A 311 -2.19 11.10 -21.62
CA ALA A 311 -2.55 11.97 -20.51
C ALA A 311 -4.07 12.19 -20.52
N GLN A 312 -4.71 12.09 -19.36
CA GLN A 312 -6.15 12.31 -19.23
C GLN A 312 -6.44 13.63 -18.50
N ALA A 313 -7.58 14.23 -18.83
CA ALA A 313 -8.08 15.40 -18.12
C ALA A 313 -8.49 15.04 -16.68
N ASP A 314 -8.21 15.92 -15.72
CA ASP A 314 -8.56 15.69 -14.32
C ASP A 314 -10.10 15.67 -14.12
N ALA A 315 -10.63 14.59 -13.54
CA ALA A 315 -12.04 14.54 -13.13
C ALA A 315 -12.39 15.70 -12.17
N PRO A 316 -13.59 16.30 -12.21
CA PRO A 316 -13.92 17.41 -11.31
C PRO A 316 -13.80 17.02 -9.82
N ASP A 317 -13.10 17.83 -9.02
CA ASP A 317 -12.99 17.66 -7.55
C ASP A 317 -13.16 19.03 -6.87
N LEU A 318 -14.22 19.19 -6.08
CA LEU A 318 -14.55 20.45 -5.40
C LEU A 318 -13.53 20.86 -4.33
N ARG A 319 -12.61 19.96 -3.96
CA ARG A 319 -11.54 20.23 -2.99
C ARG A 319 -10.30 20.85 -3.63
N ASP A 320 -10.23 20.90 -4.96
CA ASP A 320 -9.15 21.59 -5.66
C ASP A 320 -9.16 23.08 -5.28
N ARG A 321 -8.03 23.58 -4.77
CA ARG A 321 -7.91 24.99 -4.38
C ARG A 321 -7.66 25.84 -5.62
N PRO A 322 -8.50 26.83 -5.94
CA PRO A 322 -8.25 27.71 -7.08
C PRO A 322 -7.03 28.60 -6.80
N TYR A 323 -6.23 28.84 -7.84
CA TYR A 323 -5.13 29.81 -7.79
C TYR A 323 -5.70 31.22 -7.95
N THR A 324 -5.34 32.10 -7.03
CA THR A 324 -5.66 33.52 -7.09
C THR A 324 -4.35 34.32 -7.10
N PRO A 325 -3.92 34.87 -8.25
CA PRO A 325 -2.66 35.59 -8.32
C PRO A 325 -2.70 36.88 -7.49
N PRO A 326 -1.59 37.28 -6.85
CA PRO A 326 -1.51 38.60 -6.23
C PRO A 326 -1.61 39.68 -7.33
N PRO A 327 -2.27 40.83 -7.04
CA PRO A 327 -2.41 41.90 -8.02
C PRO A 327 -1.04 42.52 -8.32
N ALA A 328 -0.51 42.23 -9.51
CA ALA A 328 0.75 42.76 -10.01
C ALA A 328 0.70 42.94 -11.53
N SER A 329 1.44 43.92 -12.05
CA SER A 329 1.57 44.11 -13.50
C SER A 329 2.43 43.01 -14.11
N LEU A 330 1.94 42.39 -15.18
CA LEU A 330 2.70 41.41 -15.96
C LEU A 330 3.71 42.09 -16.86
N GLN A 331 4.88 41.47 -17.03
CA GLN A 331 5.80 41.84 -18.10
C GLN A 331 5.23 41.39 -19.46
N PRO A 332 5.51 42.10 -20.58
CA PRO A 332 5.06 41.68 -21.91
C PRO A 332 5.58 40.30 -22.34
N GLU A 333 6.76 39.93 -21.83
CA GLU A 333 7.39 38.62 -22.03
C GLU A 333 8.11 38.18 -20.75
N TRP A 334 8.15 36.86 -20.51
CA TRP A 334 8.83 36.28 -19.37
C TRP A 334 9.39 34.88 -19.70
N PRO A 335 10.60 34.51 -19.23
CA PRO A 335 11.63 35.39 -18.67
C PRO A 335 12.00 36.53 -19.64
N THR A 336 12.66 37.61 -19.20
CA THR A 336 13.01 38.69 -20.16
C THR A 336 13.87 38.16 -21.31
N THR A 337 13.89 38.80 -22.49
CA THR A 337 14.74 38.36 -23.62
C THR A 337 16.20 38.12 -23.21
N GLU A 338 16.78 38.98 -22.39
CA GLU A 338 18.14 38.79 -21.86
C GLU A 338 18.24 37.51 -21.01
N ALA A 339 17.27 37.28 -20.13
CA ALA A 339 17.20 36.08 -19.31
C ALA A 339 17.01 34.82 -20.17
N VAL A 340 16.20 34.86 -21.23
CA VAL A 340 16.03 33.72 -22.16
C VAL A 340 17.35 33.34 -22.84
N THR A 341 18.16 34.32 -23.25
CA THR A 341 19.46 34.06 -23.90
C THR A 341 20.48 33.38 -22.96
N GLN A 342 20.30 33.55 -21.64
CA GLN A 342 21.15 32.93 -20.64
C GLN A 342 20.55 31.62 -20.12
N TRP A 343 19.28 31.63 -19.75
CA TRP A 343 18.64 30.58 -18.96
C TRP A 343 18.30 29.36 -19.78
N LEU A 344 17.70 29.51 -20.97
CA LEU A 344 17.35 28.34 -21.80
C LEU A 344 18.61 27.57 -22.23
N PRO A 345 19.69 28.22 -22.72
CA PRO A 345 20.95 27.53 -22.98
C PRO A 345 21.61 26.92 -21.74
N ALA A 346 21.54 27.57 -20.58
CA ALA A 346 22.11 27.03 -19.34
C ALA A 346 21.32 25.82 -18.83
N TYR A 347 20.00 25.88 -18.87
CA TYR A 347 19.11 24.79 -18.48
C TYR A 347 19.23 23.57 -19.41
N ALA A 348 19.30 23.83 -20.72
CA ALA A 348 19.60 22.82 -21.74
C ALA A 348 20.93 22.10 -21.44
N LYS A 349 22.01 22.86 -21.20
CA LYS A 349 23.33 22.31 -20.86
C LYS A 349 23.37 21.59 -19.52
N ALA A 350 22.47 21.94 -18.59
CA ALA A 350 22.34 21.26 -17.31
C ALA A 350 21.74 19.84 -17.44
N GLY A 351 21.22 19.46 -18.62
CA GLY A 351 20.73 18.12 -18.90
C GLY A 351 19.30 17.86 -18.42
N LEU A 352 18.49 18.91 -18.24
CA LEU A 352 17.16 18.83 -17.63
C LEU A 352 15.99 18.80 -18.65
N VAL A 353 16.31 18.79 -19.96
CA VAL A 353 15.35 18.51 -21.04
C VAL A 353 15.35 17.01 -21.31
N LEU A 354 14.31 16.33 -20.83
CA LEU A 354 14.23 14.87 -20.78
C LEU A 354 13.58 14.28 -22.04
N ASN A 355 13.70 12.96 -22.21
CA ASN A 355 13.09 12.21 -23.31
C ASN A 355 12.28 11.02 -22.78
N GLN A 356 10.96 11.05 -22.96
CA GLN A 356 10.04 9.99 -22.51
C GLN A 356 10.05 8.74 -23.39
N GLY A 357 10.68 8.78 -24.56
CA GLY A 357 10.66 7.65 -25.50
C GLY A 357 9.26 7.34 -26.03
N GLN A 358 8.87 6.07 -25.99
CA GLN A 358 7.60 5.58 -26.56
C GLN A 358 6.50 5.35 -25.49
N GLU A 359 6.86 5.34 -24.20
CA GLU A 359 5.91 5.10 -23.12
C GLU A 359 4.99 6.31 -22.90
N GLY A 360 3.76 6.05 -22.45
CA GLY A 360 2.76 7.06 -22.07
C GLY A 360 3.09 7.80 -20.77
N ALA A 361 4.36 8.07 -20.49
CA ALA A 361 4.86 8.60 -19.22
C ALA A 361 4.81 10.14 -19.09
N CYS A 362 4.15 10.83 -20.02
CA CYS A 362 4.20 12.29 -20.15
C CYS A 362 3.83 13.06 -18.88
N THR A 363 2.89 12.59 -18.05
CA THR A 363 2.56 13.25 -16.76
C THR A 363 3.74 13.28 -15.79
N GLY A 364 4.49 12.17 -15.70
CA GLY A 364 5.71 12.11 -14.88
C GLY A 364 6.82 12.98 -15.43
N PHE A 365 7.01 13.01 -16.73
CA PHE A 365 8.02 13.84 -17.39
C PHE A 365 7.69 15.34 -17.38
N GLY A 366 6.43 15.71 -17.62
CA GLY A 366 5.96 17.10 -17.56
C GLY A 366 6.10 17.67 -16.15
N LEU A 367 5.69 16.91 -15.12
CA LEU A 367 5.89 17.33 -13.73
C LEU A 367 7.38 17.37 -13.36
N ALA A 368 8.19 16.39 -13.80
CA ALA A 368 9.64 16.43 -13.61
C ALA A 368 10.26 17.70 -14.21
N GLY A 369 9.79 18.14 -15.39
CA GLY A 369 10.20 19.39 -16.02
C GLY A 369 9.99 20.61 -15.11
N VAL A 370 8.79 20.73 -14.51
CA VAL A 370 8.48 21.80 -13.55
C VAL A 370 9.35 21.70 -12.30
N VAL A 371 9.43 20.51 -11.68
CA VAL A 371 10.21 20.31 -10.45
C VAL A 371 11.70 20.61 -10.67
N ASN A 372 12.26 20.17 -11.78
CA ASN A 372 13.65 20.43 -12.15
C ASN A 372 13.91 21.91 -12.38
N TYR A 373 13.02 22.61 -13.08
CA TYR A 373 13.13 24.05 -13.27
C TYR A 373 13.17 24.80 -11.94
N LEU A 374 12.22 24.51 -11.04
CA LEU A 374 12.16 25.13 -9.72
C LEU A 374 13.41 24.81 -8.88
N ARG A 375 13.91 23.56 -8.93
CA ARG A 375 15.13 23.15 -8.22
C ARG A 375 16.36 23.87 -8.75
N TRP A 376 16.47 23.99 -10.06
CA TRP A 376 17.57 24.64 -10.76
C TRP A 376 17.64 26.13 -10.45
N VAL A 377 16.50 26.82 -10.50
CA VAL A 377 16.39 28.24 -10.10
C VAL A 377 16.76 28.41 -8.63
N ARG A 378 16.19 27.60 -7.72
CA ARG A 378 16.49 27.65 -6.27
C ARG A 378 17.97 27.40 -5.96
N ALA A 379 18.65 26.60 -6.76
CA ALA A 379 20.07 26.29 -6.60
C ALA A 379 21.01 27.33 -7.22
N GLY A 380 20.49 28.43 -7.79
CA GLY A 380 21.30 29.47 -8.41
C GLY A 380 21.82 29.13 -9.80
N LEU A 381 21.01 28.44 -10.61
CA LEU A 381 21.27 28.14 -12.02
C LEU A 381 22.58 27.35 -12.29
N PRO A 382 22.82 26.22 -11.60
CA PRO A 382 24.07 25.47 -11.76
C PRO A 382 24.24 24.93 -13.19
N LYS A 383 25.50 24.75 -13.60
CA LYS A 383 25.86 24.25 -14.95
C LYS A 383 25.44 22.79 -15.20
N ALA A 384 25.26 22.01 -14.14
CA ALA A 384 24.80 20.62 -14.17
C ALA A 384 23.95 20.35 -12.92
N MET A 385 22.88 19.59 -13.09
CA MET A 385 22.02 19.16 -11.99
C MET A 385 21.40 17.81 -12.33
N VAL A 386 21.39 16.89 -11.36
CA VAL A 386 20.68 15.62 -11.50
C VAL A 386 19.17 15.87 -11.48
N SER A 387 18.47 15.36 -12.50
CA SER A 387 17.00 15.41 -12.60
C SER A 387 16.34 14.69 -11.42
N VAL A 388 15.11 15.08 -11.07
CA VAL A 388 14.22 14.19 -10.32
C VAL A 388 13.77 13.02 -11.20
N SER A 389 13.34 11.91 -10.60
CA SER A 389 12.90 10.73 -11.34
C SER A 389 11.50 10.91 -11.96
N PRO A 390 11.34 11.08 -13.29
CA PRO A 390 10.05 10.99 -13.96
C PRO A 390 9.41 9.61 -13.81
N ARG A 391 10.22 8.54 -13.67
CA ARG A 391 9.72 7.18 -13.43
C ARG A 391 8.94 7.09 -12.11
N MET A 392 9.47 7.67 -11.04
CA MET A 392 8.76 7.73 -9.76
C MET A 392 7.46 8.54 -9.89
N LEU A 393 7.51 9.74 -10.47
CA LEU A 393 6.33 10.60 -10.64
C LEU A 393 5.23 9.92 -11.46
N TYR A 394 5.59 9.26 -12.57
CA TYR A 394 4.65 8.55 -13.42
C TYR A 394 4.00 7.35 -12.71
N ASN A 395 4.81 6.52 -12.02
CA ASN A 395 4.29 5.38 -11.28
C ASN A 395 3.37 5.81 -10.13
N MET A 396 3.67 6.93 -9.48
CA MET A 396 2.79 7.48 -8.45
C MET A 396 1.53 8.11 -9.06
N ALA A 397 1.62 8.76 -10.23
CA ALA A 397 0.45 9.33 -10.90
C ALA A 397 -0.66 8.29 -11.10
N ARG A 398 -0.33 7.19 -11.79
CA ARG A 398 -1.24 6.07 -12.04
C ARG A 398 -1.87 5.53 -10.75
N ARG A 399 -1.07 5.42 -9.69
CA ARG A 399 -1.53 4.95 -8.40
C ARG A 399 -2.59 5.86 -7.77
N TYR A 400 -2.43 7.17 -7.87
CA TYR A 400 -3.39 8.13 -7.30
C TYR A 400 -4.59 8.41 -8.21
N ASP A 401 -4.55 7.91 -9.45
CA ASP A 401 -5.69 7.88 -10.37
C ASP A 401 -6.54 6.60 -10.16
N GLU A 402 -5.93 5.46 -9.84
CA GLU A 402 -6.60 4.15 -9.64
C GLU A 402 -7.39 4.04 -8.30
N TYR A 403 -8.53 4.73 -8.14
CA TYR A 403 -9.44 4.48 -7.00
C TYR A 403 -10.28 3.19 -7.17
N ALA A 404 -10.81 2.66 -6.06
CA ALA A 404 -11.57 1.41 -6.04
C ALA A 404 -12.91 1.54 -6.80
N GLY A 405 -13.00 0.95 -7.99
CA GLY A 405 -14.21 0.88 -8.81
C GLY A 405 -14.07 1.45 -10.22
N GLU A 406 -12.97 2.13 -10.52
CA GLU A 406 -12.75 2.79 -11.80
C GLU A 406 -11.60 2.12 -12.57
N ASN A 407 -11.87 1.73 -13.82
CA ASN A 407 -10.84 1.29 -14.77
C ASN A 407 -10.28 2.54 -15.47
N TYR A 408 -9.30 3.20 -14.85
CA TYR A 408 -8.60 4.33 -15.47
C TYR A 408 -7.51 3.84 -16.45
N GLU A 409 -7.60 4.29 -17.70
CA GLU A 409 -6.58 4.04 -18.73
C GLU A 409 -5.71 5.29 -18.97
N GLY A 410 -4.72 5.52 -18.11
CA GLY A 410 -3.77 6.63 -18.30
C GLY A 410 -3.22 7.18 -16.99
N SER A 411 -2.78 8.44 -17.03
CA SER A 411 -2.42 9.20 -15.82
C SER A 411 -2.84 10.66 -15.97
N SER A 412 -3.15 11.31 -14.86
CA SER A 412 -3.64 12.69 -14.80
C SER A 412 -2.62 13.64 -14.15
N CYS A 413 -2.80 14.95 -14.35
CA CYS A 413 -1.97 15.96 -13.70
C CYS A 413 -2.17 15.92 -12.19
N ARG A 414 -3.41 15.81 -11.72
CA ARG A 414 -3.73 15.72 -10.29
C ARG A 414 -3.14 14.46 -9.66
N GLY A 415 -3.20 13.32 -10.34
CA GLY A 415 -2.61 12.07 -9.90
C GLY A 415 -1.11 12.22 -9.63
N ALA A 416 -0.37 12.81 -10.58
CA ALA A 416 1.06 13.07 -10.43
C ALA A 416 1.37 14.02 -9.26
N ILE A 417 0.59 15.10 -9.11
CA ILE A 417 0.74 16.06 -8.00
C ILE A 417 0.43 15.39 -6.65
N LYS A 418 -0.64 14.58 -6.55
CA LYS A 418 -0.97 13.82 -5.34
C LYS A 418 0.13 12.81 -4.99
N GLY A 419 0.71 12.16 -6.00
CA GLY A 419 1.89 11.31 -5.85
C GLY A 419 3.05 12.06 -5.22
N TRP A 420 3.40 13.23 -5.78
CA TRP A 420 4.47 14.07 -5.25
C TRP A 420 4.15 14.63 -3.86
N PHE A 421 2.89 14.98 -3.59
CA PHE A 421 2.42 15.46 -2.29
C PHE A 421 2.61 14.44 -1.17
N ASN A 422 2.25 13.18 -1.40
CA ASN A 422 2.30 12.15 -0.37
C ASN A 422 3.69 11.53 -0.19
N HIS A 423 4.55 11.56 -1.21
CA HIS A 423 5.80 10.79 -1.23
C HIS A 423 7.07 11.63 -1.41
N GLY A 424 6.95 12.88 -1.84
CA GLY A 424 8.08 13.59 -2.43
C GLY A 424 8.53 12.94 -3.76
N VAL A 425 9.71 13.28 -4.24
CA VAL A 425 10.30 12.68 -5.46
C VAL A 425 11.81 12.50 -5.31
N CYS A 426 12.29 11.30 -5.60
CA CYS A 426 13.72 10.97 -5.57
C CYS A 426 14.46 11.49 -6.82
N LEU A 427 15.79 11.41 -6.81
CA LEU A 427 16.59 11.77 -7.97
C LEU A 427 16.57 10.65 -9.03
N GLU A 428 16.94 10.99 -10.27
CA GLU A 428 16.98 10.04 -11.37
C GLU A 428 17.85 8.81 -11.06
N ASP A 429 18.98 9.01 -10.38
CA ASP A 429 19.88 7.92 -9.99
C ASP A 429 19.24 6.92 -9.01
N ASP A 430 18.23 7.35 -8.25
CA ASP A 430 17.51 6.48 -7.30
C ASP A 430 16.45 5.63 -7.97
N TRP A 431 15.85 6.12 -9.05
CA TRP A 431 14.88 5.36 -9.82
C TRP A 431 14.96 5.73 -11.30
N PRO A 432 15.95 5.17 -12.02
CA PRO A 432 16.21 5.55 -13.40
C PRO A 432 15.04 5.23 -14.32
N TYR A 433 14.79 6.12 -15.28
CA TYR A 433 13.87 5.85 -16.37
C TYR A 433 14.54 4.95 -17.42
N GLN A 434 14.10 3.70 -17.49
CA GLN A 434 14.41 2.79 -18.59
C GLN A 434 13.09 2.32 -19.19
N ALA A 435 12.86 2.62 -20.48
CA ALA A 435 11.59 2.29 -21.15
C ALA A 435 11.38 0.75 -21.26
N ALA A 436 12.46 -0.01 -21.36
CA ALA A 436 12.48 -1.46 -21.59
C ALA A 436 12.66 -2.31 -20.32
N ALA A 437 13.00 -1.70 -19.18
CA ALA A 437 13.31 -2.44 -17.95
C ALA A 437 12.62 -1.81 -16.74
N GLN A 438 11.69 -2.55 -16.15
CA GLN A 438 10.99 -2.13 -14.94
C GLN A 438 11.78 -2.56 -13.71
N LEU A 439 12.97 -1.97 -13.55
CA LEU A 439 13.78 -2.22 -12.36
C LEU A 439 13.16 -1.55 -11.13
N PRO A 440 13.21 -2.21 -9.96
CA PRO A 440 12.86 -1.56 -8.70
C PRO A 440 13.83 -0.39 -8.43
N PRO A 441 13.38 0.66 -7.72
CA PRO A 441 14.25 1.75 -7.29
C PRO A 441 15.41 1.24 -6.45
N HIS A 442 16.47 2.03 -6.32
CA HIS A 442 17.61 1.78 -5.44
C HIS A 442 17.20 1.86 -3.95
N PHE A 443 17.93 1.14 -3.09
CA PHE A 443 17.63 1.09 -1.66
C PHE A 443 17.64 2.51 -1.05
N GLY A 444 16.59 2.84 -0.30
CA GLY A 444 16.45 4.14 0.38
C GLY A 444 15.88 5.27 -0.48
N PHE A 445 15.40 4.99 -1.70
CA PHE A 445 14.78 6.00 -2.58
C PHE A 445 13.65 6.78 -1.89
N ALA A 446 12.84 6.09 -1.07
CA ALA A 446 11.68 6.68 -0.42
C ALA A 446 12.09 7.76 0.61
N GLU A 447 13.17 7.53 1.36
CA GLU A 447 13.72 8.55 2.27
C GLU A 447 14.31 9.72 1.51
N ARG A 448 15.08 9.46 0.44
CA ARG A 448 15.67 10.51 -0.40
C ARG A 448 14.60 11.31 -1.15
N ALA A 449 13.47 10.69 -1.50
CA ALA A 449 12.33 11.38 -2.10
C ALA A 449 11.76 12.49 -1.21
N ARG A 450 11.81 12.30 0.12
CA ARG A 450 11.39 13.33 1.10
C ARG A 450 12.26 14.59 1.03
N GLY A 451 13.44 14.52 0.43
CA GLY A 451 14.28 15.69 0.17
C GLY A 451 13.68 16.68 -0.84
N THR A 452 12.74 16.23 -1.68
CA THR A 452 12.08 17.07 -2.68
C THR A 452 10.56 16.92 -2.59
N THR A 453 9.94 17.73 -1.75
CA THR A 453 8.48 17.73 -1.53
C THR A 453 7.80 18.88 -2.26
N VAL A 454 6.49 18.74 -2.48
CA VAL A 454 5.64 19.88 -2.88
C VAL A 454 5.29 20.70 -1.63
N GLY A 455 5.27 22.01 -1.76
CA GLY A 455 4.87 22.94 -0.71
C GLY A 455 3.39 23.26 -0.82
N VAL A 456 2.98 23.76 -1.98
CA VAL A 456 1.59 24.08 -2.30
C VAL A 456 1.29 23.69 -3.74
N TYR A 457 0.01 23.41 -3.99
CA TYR A 457 -0.52 23.23 -5.33
C TYR A 457 -1.92 23.85 -5.42
N TYR A 458 -2.18 24.52 -6.54
CA TYR A 458 -3.44 25.21 -6.83
C TYR A 458 -3.82 24.99 -8.29
N ARG A 459 -5.12 24.84 -8.56
CA ARG A 459 -5.66 24.71 -9.92
C ARG A 459 -5.86 26.09 -10.53
N ILE A 460 -5.45 26.26 -11.78
CA ILE A 460 -5.67 27.50 -12.55
C ILE A 460 -6.84 27.27 -13.50
N ASP A 461 -7.69 28.28 -13.68
CA ASP A 461 -8.66 28.29 -14.78
C ASP A 461 -7.90 28.36 -16.11
N THR A 462 -8.06 27.33 -16.95
CA THR A 462 -7.35 27.21 -18.23
C THR A 462 -7.73 28.29 -19.23
N SER A 463 -8.90 28.92 -19.07
CA SER A 463 -9.35 30.03 -19.92
C SER A 463 -8.74 31.38 -19.53
N SER A 464 -8.19 31.49 -18.32
CA SER A 464 -7.64 32.74 -17.77
C SER A 464 -6.16 32.90 -18.13
N ILE A 465 -5.86 33.30 -19.36
CA ILE A 465 -4.48 33.48 -19.86
C ILE A 465 -3.63 34.35 -18.92
N SER A 466 -4.20 35.42 -18.37
CA SER A 466 -3.51 36.30 -17.41
C SER A 466 -3.11 35.59 -16.12
N ASP A 467 -3.91 34.66 -15.62
CA ASP A 467 -3.59 33.92 -14.38
C ASP A 467 -2.49 32.90 -14.63
N LEU A 468 -2.48 32.25 -15.80
CA LEU A 468 -1.38 31.40 -16.24
C LEU A 468 -0.07 32.18 -16.36
N GLN A 469 -0.10 33.35 -17.02
CA GLN A 469 1.06 34.24 -17.13
C GLN A 469 1.56 34.70 -15.76
N ALA A 470 0.66 35.11 -14.87
CA ALA A 470 0.99 35.50 -13.50
C ALA A 470 1.61 34.35 -12.71
N ALA A 471 1.07 33.14 -12.84
CA ALA A 471 1.62 31.95 -12.19
C ALA A 471 3.04 31.63 -12.70
N ILE A 472 3.26 31.66 -14.02
CA ILE A 472 4.58 31.44 -14.62
C ILE A 472 5.57 32.51 -14.14
N MET A 473 5.18 33.79 -14.11
CA MET A 473 6.05 34.87 -13.67
C MET A 473 6.43 34.77 -12.19
N HIS A 474 5.48 34.45 -11.31
CA HIS A 474 5.70 34.43 -9.86
C HIS A 474 6.34 33.13 -9.34
N VAL A 475 5.97 31.99 -9.92
CA VAL A 475 6.45 30.67 -9.46
C VAL A 475 7.60 30.17 -10.32
N GLY A 476 7.65 30.59 -11.59
CA GLY A 476 8.70 30.26 -12.54
C GLY A 476 8.27 29.23 -13.59
N ALA A 477 7.44 28.26 -13.21
CA ALA A 477 6.89 27.26 -14.12
C ALA A 477 5.55 26.72 -13.61
N ILE A 478 4.69 26.27 -14.53
CA ILE A 478 3.42 25.61 -14.20
C ILE A 478 3.31 24.26 -14.92
N PHE A 479 2.59 23.34 -14.29
CA PHE A 479 2.35 22.00 -14.83
C PHE A 479 1.01 21.96 -15.55
N VAL A 480 1.00 21.53 -16.80
CA VAL A 480 -0.19 21.58 -17.65
C VAL A 480 -0.38 20.30 -18.46
N SER A 481 -1.59 20.13 -18.97
CA SER A 481 -1.91 19.14 -19.99
C SER A 481 -2.82 19.73 -21.06
N SER A 482 -2.65 19.28 -22.30
CA SER A 482 -3.52 19.64 -23.43
C SER A 482 -3.64 18.49 -24.43
N TYR A 483 -4.66 18.56 -25.28
CA TYR A 483 -4.67 17.73 -26.47
C TYR A 483 -3.59 18.22 -27.46
N VAL A 484 -2.99 17.31 -28.22
CA VAL A 484 -1.98 17.61 -29.23
C VAL A 484 -2.48 17.26 -30.63
N HIS A 485 -1.81 17.82 -31.65
CA HIS A 485 -2.16 17.67 -33.06
C HIS A 485 -0.89 17.52 -33.92
N ALA A 486 -1.06 17.31 -35.23
CA ALA A 486 0.04 17.04 -36.17
C ALA A 486 1.17 18.08 -36.14
N GLY A 487 0.83 19.36 -35.93
CA GLY A 487 1.80 20.46 -35.84
C GLY A 487 2.86 20.27 -34.74
N TRP A 488 2.58 19.48 -33.70
CA TRP A 488 3.58 19.13 -32.69
C TRP A 488 4.70 18.24 -33.25
N GLN A 489 4.41 17.38 -34.22
CA GLN A 489 5.42 16.53 -34.87
C GLN A 489 6.23 17.30 -35.92
N GLU A 490 5.68 18.41 -36.43
CA GLU A 490 6.26 19.21 -37.51
C GLU A 490 7.19 20.33 -37.02
N VAL A 491 7.32 20.51 -35.70
CA VAL A 491 8.18 21.54 -35.12
C VAL A 491 9.64 21.28 -35.49
N ALA A 492 10.21 22.18 -36.30
CA ALA A 492 11.58 22.07 -36.76
C ALA A 492 12.59 22.14 -35.61
N THR A 493 13.58 21.24 -35.64
CA THR A 493 14.75 21.32 -34.78
C THR A 493 15.54 22.59 -35.10
N SER A 494 15.84 23.39 -34.08
CA SER A 494 16.62 24.62 -34.21
C SER A 494 17.74 24.69 -33.17
N THR A 495 18.73 25.56 -33.42
CA THR A 495 19.77 25.86 -32.45
C THR A 495 19.18 26.50 -31.20
N LEU A 496 19.91 26.45 -30.07
CA LEU A 496 19.49 27.13 -28.84
C LEU A 496 19.08 28.58 -29.09
N PRO A 497 17.97 29.04 -28.50
CA PRO A 497 17.35 30.31 -28.84
C PRO A 497 18.22 31.50 -28.42
N LYS A 498 18.23 32.54 -29.26
CA LYS A 498 18.89 33.84 -29.00
C LYS A 498 17.93 34.90 -28.42
N GLY A 499 16.75 34.48 -27.98
CA GLY A 499 15.67 35.34 -27.47
C GLY A 499 14.28 34.83 -27.89
N HIS A 500 13.22 35.44 -27.38
CA HIS A 500 11.84 34.99 -27.60
C HIS A 500 11.45 34.85 -29.07
N ALA A 501 11.90 35.75 -29.95
CA ALA A 501 11.58 35.74 -31.37
C ALA A 501 12.14 34.50 -32.10
N SER A 502 13.21 33.90 -31.59
CA SER A 502 13.88 32.74 -32.21
C SER A 502 13.27 31.39 -31.82
N LEU A 503 12.32 31.36 -30.89
CA LEU A 503 11.62 30.13 -30.52
C LEU A 503 10.65 29.73 -31.64
N PRO A 504 10.66 28.44 -32.07
CA PRO A 504 9.72 27.94 -33.06
C PRO A 504 8.32 27.92 -32.46
N VAL A 505 7.32 28.30 -33.28
CA VAL A 505 5.91 28.26 -32.90
C VAL A 505 5.30 26.96 -33.42
N ILE A 506 4.49 26.29 -32.62
CA ILE A 506 3.73 25.11 -33.06
C ILE A 506 2.66 25.58 -34.04
N ALA A 507 2.66 25.00 -35.25
CA ALA A 507 1.70 25.36 -36.28
C ALA A 507 0.32 24.77 -35.95
N PHE A 508 -0.63 25.64 -35.61
CA PHE A 508 -2.03 25.27 -35.40
C PHE A 508 -2.85 25.53 -36.66
N ASP A 509 -3.62 24.54 -37.10
CA ASP A 509 -4.45 24.57 -38.32
C ASP A 509 -5.84 25.19 -38.09
N GLY A 510 -6.14 25.62 -36.86
CA GLY A 510 -7.46 26.14 -36.48
C GLY A 510 -8.49 25.06 -36.14
N ILE A 511 -8.14 23.77 -36.17
CA ILE A 511 -9.07 22.65 -35.98
C ILE A 511 -8.86 22.02 -34.60
N PRO A 512 -9.82 22.14 -33.66
CA PRO A 512 -9.72 21.51 -32.35
C PRO A 512 -9.64 19.98 -32.44
N ARG A 513 -8.72 19.39 -31.67
CA ARG A 513 -8.49 17.95 -31.53
C ARG A 513 -8.72 17.47 -30.10
N ARG A 514 -9.11 16.20 -29.92
CA ARG A 514 -9.46 15.60 -28.61
C ARG A 514 -9.00 14.14 -28.48
N ASP A 515 -8.11 13.70 -29.34
CA ASP A 515 -7.72 12.30 -29.55
C ASP A 515 -6.40 11.91 -28.88
N ALA A 516 -5.50 12.86 -28.62
CA ALA A 516 -4.20 12.59 -27.99
C ALA A 516 -3.88 13.60 -26.89
N GLY A 517 -3.88 13.16 -25.63
CA GLY A 517 -3.55 14.01 -24.48
C GLY A 517 -2.07 13.96 -24.11
N HIS A 518 -1.48 15.12 -23.83
CA HIS A 518 -0.07 15.28 -23.47
C HIS A 518 0.10 16.22 -22.29
N ALA A 519 1.06 15.92 -21.40
CA ALA A 519 1.38 16.72 -20.23
C ALA A 519 2.83 17.24 -20.31
N TYR A 520 3.03 18.51 -19.96
CA TYR A 520 4.29 19.23 -20.14
C TYR A 520 4.39 20.44 -19.18
N ALA A 521 5.51 21.15 -19.24
CA ALA A 521 5.75 22.34 -18.42
C ALA A 521 5.62 23.61 -19.26
N LEU A 522 4.97 24.65 -18.73
CA LEU A 522 5.08 26.01 -19.25
C LEU A 522 6.04 26.80 -18.36
N VAL A 523 7.05 27.40 -18.98
CA VAL A 523 8.20 28.04 -18.29
C VAL A 523 8.35 29.52 -18.63
N GLY A 524 7.49 30.02 -19.53
CA GLY A 524 7.52 31.41 -19.98
C GLY A 524 6.32 31.76 -20.84
N TYR A 525 6.27 33.00 -21.31
CA TYR A 525 5.28 33.50 -22.25
C TYR A 525 5.80 34.75 -23.00
N ASN A 526 5.17 35.09 -24.11
CA ASN A 526 5.38 36.34 -24.86
C ASN A 526 4.08 36.78 -25.56
N ASP A 527 4.17 37.74 -26.47
CA ASP A 527 3.05 38.22 -27.28
C ASP A 527 2.43 37.15 -28.21
N ARG A 528 3.18 36.11 -28.57
CA ARG A 528 2.72 35.02 -29.45
C ARG A 528 2.06 33.86 -28.71
N GLY A 529 2.47 33.59 -27.46
CA GLY A 529 1.97 32.44 -26.70
C GLY A 529 2.83 32.05 -25.50
N PHE A 530 2.61 30.84 -24.99
CA PHE A 530 3.37 30.26 -23.89
C PHE A 530 4.65 29.59 -24.40
N VAL A 531 5.76 29.78 -23.68
CA VAL A 531 7.00 29.04 -23.88
C VAL A 531 6.89 27.72 -23.13
N LEU A 532 6.86 26.62 -23.87
CA LEU A 532 6.71 25.27 -23.33
C LEU A 532 8.05 24.53 -23.33
N GLN A 533 8.25 23.70 -22.30
CA GLN A 533 9.29 22.68 -22.28
C GLN A 533 8.64 21.30 -22.50
N ASN A 534 9.02 20.64 -23.59
CA ASN A 534 8.54 19.31 -23.93
C ASN A 534 9.47 18.22 -23.39
N SER A 535 9.01 16.96 -23.43
CA SER A 535 9.69 15.75 -22.97
C SER A 535 10.09 14.82 -24.11
N TRP A 536 10.31 15.34 -25.32
CA TRP A 536 10.69 14.56 -26.51
C TRP A 536 12.19 14.67 -26.84
N GLY A 537 12.98 15.06 -25.85
CA GLY A 537 14.42 15.20 -25.94
C GLY A 537 14.89 16.48 -26.64
N PRO A 538 16.21 16.71 -26.66
CA PRO A 538 16.82 17.93 -27.19
C PRO A 538 16.74 18.06 -28.72
N GLY A 539 16.35 17.00 -29.43
CA GLY A 539 16.18 17.01 -30.88
C GLY A 539 14.86 17.64 -31.35
N TRP A 540 13.94 17.96 -30.46
CA TRP A 540 12.64 18.55 -30.80
C TRP A 540 12.63 20.06 -30.55
N GLY A 541 12.10 20.86 -31.48
CA GLY A 541 12.04 22.32 -31.34
C GLY A 541 13.41 22.98 -31.11
N ALA A 542 13.45 24.05 -30.31
CA ALA A 542 14.68 24.72 -29.89
C ALA A 542 15.25 24.05 -28.64
N HIS A 543 15.83 22.85 -28.80
CA HIS A 543 16.36 22.05 -27.69
C HIS A 543 15.30 21.67 -26.63
N GLY A 544 14.15 21.20 -27.07
CA GLY A 544 13.00 20.83 -26.24
C GLY A 544 11.99 21.96 -26.00
N PHE A 545 12.27 23.17 -26.49
CA PHE A 545 11.40 24.34 -26.29
C PHE A 545 10.69 24.77 -27.57
N ALA A 546 9.45 25.22 -27.42
CA ALA A 546 8.65 25.82 -28.49
C ALA A 546 7.64 26.81 -27.90
N VAL A 547 6.96 27.56 -28.77
CA VAL A 547 5.85 28.43 -28.41
C VAL A 547 4.52 27.76 -28.78
N LEU A 548 3.65 27.59 -27.78
CA LEU A 548 2.25 27.22 -27.96
C LEU A 548 1.42 28.51 -28.03
N SER A 549 0.72 28.74 -29.14
CA SER A 549 -0.08 29.97 -29.28
C SER A 549 -1.23 30.01 -28.26
N TYR A 550 -1.68 31.21 -27.89
CA TYR A 550 -2.82 31.34 -26.97
C TYR A 550 -4.11 30.75 -27.54
N GLU A 551 -4.29 30.87 -28.86
CA GLU A 551 -5.43 30.27 -29.55
C GLU A 551 -5.40 28.74 -29.46
N ASP A 552 -4.24 28.13 -29.73
CA ASP A 552 -4.05 26.69 -29.63
C ASP A 552 -4.30 26.20 -28.18
N TRP A 553 -3.73 26.90 -27.18
CA TRP A 553 -3.98 26.61 -25.77
C TRP A 553 -5.47 26.66 -25.41
N LEU A 554 -6.19 27.75 -25.73
CA LEU A 554 -7.60 27.90 -25.38
C LEU A 554 -8.47 26.83 -26.04
N GLN A 555 -8.08 26.33 -27.21
CA GLN A 555 -8.80 25.26 -27.89
C GLN A 555 -8.46 23.87 -27.36
N HIS A 556 -7.30 23.64 -26.74
CA HIS A 556 -6.82 22.29 -26.39
C HIS A 556 -6.51 22.03 -24.93
N ALA A 557 -6.52 23.05 -24.07
CA ALA A 557 -6.22 22.91 -22.65
C ALA A 557 -7.10 21.84 -21.97
N MET A 558 -6.48 21.02 -21.14
CA MET A 558 -7.17 20.09 -20.25
C MET A 558 -7.03 20.56 -18.81
N ASP A 559 -5.80 20.70 -18.32
CA ASP A 559 -5.51 21.08 -16.93
C ASP A 559 -4.34 22.05 -16.82
N ALA A 560 -4.40 22.91 -15.80
CA ALA A 560 -3.32 23.80 -15.43
C ALA A 560 -3.17 23.90 -13.91
N TRP A 561 -1.94 23.73 -13.43
CA TRP A 561 -1.62 23.66 -12.01
C TRP A 561 -0.40 24.51 -11.68
N VAL A 562 -0.56 25.37 -10.67
CA VAL A 562 0.57 25.94 -9.95
C VAL A 562 1.06 24.92 -8.95
N VAL A 563 2.36 24.65 -8.97
CA VAL A 563 3.03 23.84 -7.95
C VAL A 563 4.30 24.54 -7.49
N ALA A 564 4.58 24.52 -6.19
CA ALA A 564 5.79 25.11 -5.63
C ALA A 564 6.56 24.09 -4.80
N LEU A 565 7.89 24.22 -4.74
CA LEU A 565 8.72 23.36 -3.91
C LEU A 565 8.43 23.59 -2.43
N GLY A 566 8.29 22.50 -1.69
CA GLY A 566 8.26 22.50 -0.24
C GLY A 566 9.64 22.72 0.36
N VAL A 567 9.67 22.99 1.66
CA VAL A 567 10.91 22.95 2.43
C VAL A 567 11.38 21.49 2.43
N PRO A 568 12.60 21.17 1.94
CA PRO A 568 13.12 19.80 1.87
C PRO A 568 12.88 19.07 3.17
N GLY A 569 12.32 17.86 3.15
CA GLY A 569 12.00 17.02 4.31
C GLY A 569 10.65 17.30 4.97
N LEU A 570 10.03 18.47 4.78
CA LEU A 570 8.65 18.76 5.21
C LEU A 570 7.73 18.20 4.12
N ILE A 571 7.18 17.02 4.37
CA ILE A 571 5.96 16.58 3.67
C ILE A 571 4.82 17.41 4.25
N GLY A 572 3.87 17.86 3.43
CA GLY A 572 2.63 18.48 3.92
C GLY A 572 1.89 17.50 4.83
N GLY A 573 2.20 17.52 6.13
CA GLY A 573 1.79 16.48 7.10
C GLY A 573 2.89 15.94 8.03
N GLY A 574 4.15 16.37 7.98
CA GLY A 574 5.12 16.04 9.05
C GLY A 574 6.60 16.10 8.71
N ARG A 575 7.39 16.62 9.67
CA ARG A 575 8.83 16.40 9.88
C ARG A 575 9.04 16.00 11.35
N ASN A 576 10.09 15.31 11.79
CA ASN A 576 11.38 14.86 11.23
C ASN A 576 11.88 13.77 12.22
N VAL A 577 12.68 12.78 11.79
CA VAL A 577 13.93 12.41 12.49
C VAL A 577 14.93 11.80 11.48
N PRO A 578 16.16 12.31 11.35
CA PRO A 578 17.30 11.54 10.84
C PRO A 578 17.80 10.58 11.93
N LEU A 579 18.00 9.30 11.60
CA LEU A 579 18.73 8.37 12.47
C LEU A 579 20.19 8.83 12.59
N ALA A 580 20.47 9.68 13.56
CA ALA A 580 21.82 9.95 14.04
C ALA A 580 21.77 10.12 15.57
N ALA A 581 22.33 9.14 16.26
CA ALA A 581 22.85 9.12 17.62
C ALA A 581 22.21 10.08 18.67
N GLY A 582 21.42 9.50 19.59
CA GLY A 582 21.49 9.89 21.01
C GLY A 582 21.05 11.30 21.42
N GLY A 583 20.31 12.03 20.60
CA GLY A 583 19.78 13.36 20.98
C GLY A 583 18.50 13.27 21.81
N ARG A 584 18.54 13.73 23.06
CA ARG A 584 17.35 13.94 23.91
C ARG A 584 16.27 14.68 23.11
N ALA A 585 15.15 14.01 22.82
CA ALA A 585 13.97 14.61 22.24
C ALA A 585 13.50 15.79 23.12
N ALA A 586 13.24 16.93 22.48
CA ALA A 586 12.79 18.15 23.14
C ALA A 586 11.56 17.87 24.02
N ALA A 587 11.64 18.27 25.29
CA ALA A 587 10.56 18.19 26.25
C ALA A 587 9.40 19.10 25.80
N GLY A 588 8.29 18.52 25.31
CA GLY A 588 7.02 19.25 25.18
C GLY A 588 6.09 18.91 23.99
N GLY A 589 6.53 18.20 22.95
CA GLY A 589 5.68 17.88 21.79
C GLY A 589 5.29 16.39 21.68
N GLY A 590 4.05 16.09 21.30
CA GLY A 590 3.65 14.73 20.86
C GLY A 590 4.24 14.35 19.50
N TRP A 591 4.10 13.10 19.05
CA TRP A 591 4.60 12.65 17.75
C TRP A 591 4.07 13.51 16.59
N SER A 592 4.82 13.60 15.49
CA SER A 592 4.30 14.11 14.22
C SER A 592 3.24 13.15 13.64
N GLU A 593 2.42 13.63 12.71
CA GLU A 593 1.47 12.76 12.01
C GLU A 593 2.19 11.68 11.17
N SER A 594 3.31 12.03 10.52
CA SER A 594 4.14 11.05 9.80
C SER A 594 4.67 9.94 10.71
N GLN A 595 5.24 10.28 11.87
CA GLN A 595 5.69 9.29 12.86
C GLN A 595 4.52 8.44 13.32
N THR A 596 3.36 9.03 13.54
CA THR A 596 2.18 8.29 13.98
C THR A 596 1.75 7.24 12.97
N LEU A 597 1.80 7.56 11.68
CA LEU A 597 1.45 6.63 10.61
C LEU A 597 2.40 5.44 10.54
N ASP A 598 3.67 5.62 10.94
CA ASP A 598 4.62 4.51 11.00
C ASP A 598 4.23 3.44 12.04
N HIS A 599 3.46 3.84 13.07
CA HIS A 599 3.00 2.97 14.15
C HIS A 599 1.49 2.63 14.09
N VAL A 600 0.73 3.16 13.13
CA VAL A 600 -0.73 2.94 13.02
C VAL A 600 -1.07 1.97 11.90
N ILE A 601 -1.85 0.96 12.25
CA ILE A 601 -2.45 -0.03 11.36
C ILE A 601 -3.94 0.34 11.22
N SER A 602 -4.30 0.99 10.11
CA SER A 602 -5.68 1.42 9.87
C SER A 602 -6.48 0.34 9.16
N VAL A 603 -7.63 -0.04 9.73
CA VAL A 603 -8.46 -1.19 9.31
C VAL A 603 -9.86 -0.72 8.92
N GLY A 604 -10.24 -1.05 7.69
CA GLY A 604 -11.56 -0.80 7.12
C GLY A 604 -12.65 -1.71 7.70
N ASN A 605 -13.91 -1.35 7.47
CA ASN A 605 -15.07 -2.14 7.91
C ASN A 605 -15.04 -3.58 7.36
N ASP A 606 -14.46 -3.79 6.17
CA ASP A 606 -14.33 -5.13 5.58
C ASP A 606 -13.12 -5.93 6.12
N GLY A 607 -12.47 -5.44 7.18
CA GLY A 607 -11.29 -6.04 7.79
C GLY A 607 -10.01 -5.90 6.96
N ARG A 608 -10.01 -5.18 5.83
CA ARG A 608 -8.77 -4.88 5.08
C ARG A 608 -8.05 -3.69 5.69
N MET A 609 -6.78 -3.56 5.34
CA MET A 609 -6.07 -2.32 5.55
C MET A 609 -6.75 -1.18 4.79
N SER A 610 -7.09 -0.10 5.49
CA SER A 610 -7.52 1.15 4.88
C SER A 610 -6.35 1.89 4.23
N ARG A 611 -5.17 1.78 4.84
CA ARG A 611 -3.96 2.50 4.41
C ARG A 611 -2.69 1.71 4.72
N TYR A 612 -1.83 1.57 3.73
CA TYR A 612 -0.47 1.05 3.91
C TYR A 612 0.53 2.19 3.96
N LEU A 613 1.67 2.00 4.64
CA LEU A 613 2.84 2.84 4.37
C LEU A 613 3.29 2.66 2.93
N THR A 614 3.90 3.69 2.34
CA THR A 614 4.44 3.67 0.96
C THR A 614 5.25 2.40 0.67
N THR A 615 5.99 2.01 1.68
CA THR A 615 6.93 0.91 1.73
C THR A 615 6.23 -0.46 1.78
N ASP A 616 5.17 -0.60 2.58
CA ASP A 616 4.29 -1.78 2.60
C ASP A 616 3.27 -1.80 1.45
N GLU A 617 2.99 -0.67 0.81
CA GLU A 617 1.84 -0.56 -0.08
C GLU A 617 2.03 -1.32 -1.40
N ARG A 618 3.27 -1.37 -1.88
CA ARG A 618 3.64 -2.17 -3.06
C ARG A 618 3.50 -3.67 -2.79
N THR A 619 3.50 -4.09 -1.54
CA THR A 619 3.50 -5.51 -1.16
C THR A 619 2.16 -5.93 -0.57
N ARG A 620 1.45 -4.99 0.06
CA ARG A 620 0.26 -5.18 0.90
C ARG A 620 0.48 -6.22 2.02
N ASN A 621 1.65 -6.20 2.67
CA ASN A 621 2.00 -7.23 3.67
C ASN A 621 2.20 -6.74 5.12
N LEU A 622 2.29 -5.42 5.37
CA LEU A 622 2.57 -4.82 6.71
C LEU A 622 3.92 -5.19 7.33
N SER A 623 4.78 -5.93 6.62
CA SER A 623 6.03 -6.44 7.18
C SER A 623 6.96 -5.29 7.57
N TYR A 624 6.93 -4.17 6.84
CA TYR A 624 7.74 -3.01 7.22
C TYR A 624 7.27 -2.40 8.55
N GLN A 625 5.99 -2.07 8.66
CA GLN A 625 5.43 -1.45 9.87
C GLN A 625 5.58 -2.33 11.12
N VAL A 626 5.41 -3.64 10.96
CA VAL A 626 5.20 -4.58 12.07
C VAL A 626 6.44 -5.43 12.38
N SER A 627 7.35 -5.60 11.43
CA SER A 627 8.57 -6.39 11.59
C SER A 627 9.83 -5.53 11.47
N VAL A 628 9.97 -4.76 10.39
CA VAL A 628 11.23 -4.05 10.09
C VAL A 628 11.42 -2.82 10.98
N LEU A 629 10.40 -1.97 11.15
CA LEU A 629 10.52 -0.77 11.99
C LEU A 629 10.77 -1.12 13.48
N PRO A 630 10.03 -2.07 14.10
CA PRO A 630 10.37 -2.51 15.45
C PRO A 630 11.75 -3.13 15.55
N ASP A 631 12.18 -3.94 14.56
CA ASP A 631 13.51 -4.52 14.53
C ASP A 631 14.62 -3.45 14.54
N GLN A 632 14.52 -2.46 13.65
CA GLN A 632 15.45 -1.33 13.59
C GLN A 632 15.48 -0.57 14.93
N TRP A 633 14.31 -0.32 15.52
CA TRP A 633 14.23 0.34 16.83
C TRP A 633 14.85 -0.51 17.94
N PHE A 634 14.59 -1.82 17.97
CA PHE A 634 15.17 -2.73 18.97
C PHE A 634 16.68 -2.87 18.88
N ARG A 635 17.26 -2.74 17.67
CA ARG A 635 18.70 -2.71 17.41
C ARG A 635 19.37 -1.43 17.87
N ALA A 636 18.65 -0.30 17.84
CA ALA A 636 19.11 0.96 18.39
C ALA A 636 19.10 1.00 19.94
N GLN A 637 18.45 0.03 20.58
CA GLN A 637 18.44 -0.14 22.04
C GLN A 637 19.58 -1.06 22.51
N PRO A 638 19.97 -1.02 23.80
CA PRO A 638 20.97 -1.93 24.34
C PRO A 638 20.70 -3.40 23.97
N PRO A 639 21.74 -4.17 23.61
CA PRO A 639 21.58 -5.54 23.15
C PRO A 639 21.05 -6.47 24.25
N GLU A 640 21.36 -6.18 25.52
CA GLU A 640 20.82 -6.92 26.65
C GLU A 640 19.38 -6.50 26.96
N GLY A 641 18.53 -7.47 27.32
CA GLY A 641 17.20 -7.22 27.85
C GLY A 641 16.06 -7.55 26.89
N LYS A 642 14.84 -7.37 27.39
CA LYS A 642 13.60 -7.69 26.67
C LYS A 642 13.28 -6.62 25.63
N LYS A 643 12.90 -7.07 24.43
CA LYS A 643 12.40 -6.25 23.33
C LYS A 643 10.88 -6.20 23.42
N ARG A 644 10.37 -5.14 24.03
CA ARG A 644 8.94 -5.01 24.37
C ARG A 644 8.20 -4.31 23.25
N LEU A 645 7.15 -4.93 22.75
CA LEU A 645 6.21 -4.35 21.80
C LEU A 645 4.85 -4.22 22.48
N ILE A 646 4.24 -3.03 22.44
CA ILE A 646 2.87 -2.79 22.90
C ILE A 646 1.97 -2.70 21.68
N LEU A 647 1.03 -3.63 21.54
CA LEU A 647 -0.06 -3.55 20.56
C LEU A 647 -1.30 -2.97 21.26
N TYR A 648 -1.62 -1.72 20.94
CA TYR A 648 -2.79 -1.02 21.44
C TYR A 648 -3.94 -1.06 20.42
N VAL A 649 -5.10 -1.54 20.85
CA VAL A 649 -6.32 -1.55 20.05
C VAL A 649 -7.36 -0.66 20.72
N HIS A 650 -7.74 0.43 20.05
CA HIS A 650 -8.68 1.38 20.63
C HIS A 650 -10.12 0.84 20.64
N GLY A 651 -10.99 1.50 21.41
CA GLY A 651 -12.42 1.21 21.41
C GLY A 651 -13.07 1.56 20.07
N GLY A 652 -13.79 0.62 19.47
CA GLY A 652 -14.51 0.74 18.20
C GLY A 652 -15.71 1.69 18.21
N LEU A 653 -15.62 2.80 18.93
CA LEU A 653 -16.62 3.87 18.97
C LEU A 653 -16.03 5.24 18.61
N ASN A 654 -14.71 5.34 18.54
CA ASN A 654 -14.00 6.57 18.20
C ASN A 654 -13.79 6.70 16.68
N SER A 655 -13.65 7.94 16.21
CA SER A 655 -13.23 8.19 14.83
C SER A 655 -11.77 7.75 14.59
N GLU A 656 -11.40 7.49 13.33
CA GLU A 656 -10.00 7.22 12.96
C GLU A 656 -9.08 8.39 13.39
N ALA A 657 -9.55 9.62 13.21
CA ALA A 657 -8.83 10.82 13.60
C ALA A 657 -8.53 10.85 15.12
N ASP A 658 -9.48 10.43 15.95
CA ASP A 658 -9.28 10.33 17.41
C ASP A 658 -8.35 9.18 17.77
N GLY A 659 -8.42 8.06 17.05
CA GLY A 659 -7.46 6.96 17.17
C GLY A 659 -6.02 7.42 16.88
N ILE A 660 -5.83 8.19 15.82
CA ILE A 660 -4.52 8.77 15.44
C ILE A 660 -4.04 9.80 16.48
N LYS A 661 -4.91 10.71 16.95
CA LYS A 661 -4.56 11.66 18.03
C LYS A 661 -4.13 10.93 19.31
N ARG A 662 -4.79 9.83 19.64
CA ARG A 662 -4.45 8.99 20.79
C ARG A 662 -3.10 8.31 20.61
N ALA A 663 -2.84 7.76 19.43
CA ALA A 663 -1.54 7.19 19.08
C ALA A 663 -0.39 8.21 19.25
N ARG A 664 -0.61 9.48 18.88
CA ARG A 664 0.37 10.56 19.09
C ARG A 664 0.75 10.80 20.54
N SER A 665 -0.23 10.66 21.44
CA SER A 665 -0.06 10.94 22.86
C SER A 665 0.58 9.73 23.58
N LEU A 666 0.07 8.53 23.32
CA LEU A 666 0.55 7.30 23.95
C LEU A 666 1.87 6.80 23.37
N GLY A 667 2.10 6.99 22.07
CA GLY A 667 3.28 6.48 21.37
C GLY A 667 4.59 6.98 21.96
N ARG A 668 4.71 8.30 22.16
CA ARG A 668 5.86 8.92 22.83
C ARG A 668 6.08 8.36 24.23
N LEU A 669 5.00 8.18 25.00
CA LEU A 669 5.07 7.64 26.36
C LEU A 669 5.58 6.20 26.37
N PHE A 670 5.15 5.38 25.42
CA PHE A 670 5.58 3.98 25.33
C PHE A 670 7.07 3.90 24.96
N GLU A 671 7.52 4.67 23.97
CA GLU A 671 8.93 4.71 23.56
C GLU A 671 9.85 5.21 24.67
N ALA A 672 9.45 6.28 25.38
CA ALA A 672 10.23 6.84 26.48
C ALA A 672 10.48 5.83 27.62
N ASN A 673 9.58 4.86 27.77
CA ASN A 673 9.68 3.78 28.74
C ASN A 673 10.25 2.47 28.16
N GLY A 674 10.81 2.50 26.94
CA GLY A 674 11.49 1.36 26.34
C GLY A 674 10.55 0.29 25.78
N CYS A 675 9.36 0.69 25.34
CA CYS A 675 8.40 -0.18 24.66
C CYS A 675 8.10 0.35 23.25
N TYR A 676 8.24 -0.49 22.23
CA TYR A 676 7.87 -0.13 20.87
C TYR A 676 6.35 -0.14 20.70
N PRO A 677 5.71 0.99 20.32
CA PRO A 677 4.27 1.08 20.15
C PRO A 677 3.79 0.61 18.76
N LEU A 678 2.68 -0.14 18.72
CA LEU A 678 1.85 -0.37 17.53
C LEU A 678 0.38 -0.10 17.89
N PHE A 679 -0.33 0.61 17.03
CA PHE A 679 -1.72 1.00 17.23
C PHE A 679 -2.60 0.41 16.13
N VAL A 680 -3.62 -0.37 16.49
CA VAL A 680 -4.66 -0.80 15.56
C VAL A 680 -5.80 0.21 15.65
N VAL A 681 -6.06 0.87 14.53
CA VAL A 681 -7.15 1.84 14.36
C VAL A 681 -8.16 1.28 13.38
N TRP A 682 -9.44 1.31 13.71
CA TRP A 682 -10.50 0.78 12.85
C TRP A 682 -11.69 1.73 12.73
N HIS A 683 -12.28 1.78 11.54
CA HIS A 683 -13.37 2.71 11.25
C HIS A 683 -14.68 2.19 11.83
N THR A 684 -15.29 2.97 12.72
CA THR A 684 -16.63 2.63 13.18
C THR A 684 -17.50 3.83 13.46
N GLY A 685 -16.96 5.01 13.84
CA GLY A 685 -17.73 6.26 14.07
C GLY A 685 -18.95 6.11 14.99
N LEU A 686 -19.04 4.98 15.71
CA LEU A 686 -20.31 4.45 16.19
C LEU A 686 -20.87 5.32 17.32
N LEU A 687 -20.02 6.00 18.09
CA LEU A 687 -20.45 6.94 19.12
C LEU A 687 -21.18 8.14 18.52
N GLU A 688 -20.71 8.63 17.37
CA GLU A 688 -21.33 9.75 16.67
C GLU A 688 -22.68 9.35 16.08
N SER A 689 -22.77 8.15 15.51
CA SER A 689 -24.04 7.58 15.04
C SER A 689 -25.03 7.38 16.19
N ILE A 690 -24.58 6.83 17.32
CA ILE A 690 -25.40 6.67 18.53
C ILE A 690 -25.90 8.03 19.02
N ARG A 691 -24.99 9.01 19.15
CA ARG A 691 -25.35 10.38 19.58
C ARG A 691 -26.38 11.00 18.64
N TYR A 692 -26.17 10.91 17.32
CA TYR A 692 -27.11 11.41 16.32
C TYR A 692 -28.53 10.83 16.50
N TYR A 693 -28.67 9.51 16.62
CA TYR A 693 -29.99 8.89 16.79
C TYR A 693 -30.64 9.23 18.15
N LEU A 694 -29.84 9.38 19.21
CA LEU A 694 -30.33 9.78 20.52
C LEU A 694 -30.79 11.25 20.54
N ASP A 695 -30.03 12.15 19.89
CA ASP A 695 -30.37 13.58 19.73
C ASP A 695 -31.63 13.77 18.88
N ASP A 696 -31.74 13.07 17.75
CA ASP A 696 -32.91 13.11 16.88
C ASP A 696 -34.19 12.68 17.61
N TRP A 697 -34.11 11.59 18.37
CA TRP A 697 -35.23 11.14 19.20
C TRP A 697 -35.60 12.13 20.32
N ARG A 698 -34.62 12.86 20.86
CA ARG A 698 -34.88 13.93 21.84
C ARG A 698 -35.57 15.12 21.18
N ALA A 699 -35.19 15.47 19.96
CA ALA A 699 -35.74 16.58 19.18
C ALA A 699 -37.16 16.32 18.67
N GLY A 700 -37.50 15.08 18.31
CA GLY A 700 -38.82 14.66 17.81
C GLY A 700 -39.94 14.60 18.84
N ARG A 701 -39.77 15.14 20.06
CA ARG A 701 -40.76 15.03 21.15
C ARG A 701 -41.75 16.20 21.19
N PRO A 702 -43.07 15.94 21.36
CA PRO A 702 -44.04 16.99 21.62
C PRO A 702 -43.76 17.73 22.93
N ALA A 703 -43.83 19.07 22.92
CA ALA A 703 -43.57 19.95 24.08
C ALA A 703 -44.65 19.90 25.20
N ALA A 704 -45.46 18.84 25.26
CA ALA A 704 -46.62 18.73 26.14
C ALA A 704 -46.46 17.57 27.13
N ALA A 705 -45.58 17.70 28.13
CA ALA A 705 -45.62 16.92 29.37
C ALA A 705 -44.84 17.62 30.49
N GLY A 706 -45.48 17.78 31.65
CA GLY A 706 -44.97 18.53 32.81
C GLY A 706 -43.66 17.97 33.40
N VAL A 707 -42.80 18.89 33.81
CA VAL A 707 -41.35 18.71 34.09
C VAL A 707 -41.04 17.96 35.40
N LYS A 708 -42.01 17.60 36.25
CA LYS A 708 -41.73 17.07 37.60
C LYS A 708 -42.16 15.63 37.90
N GLU A 709 -42.90 14.95 37.03
CA GLU A 709 -43.54 13.64 37.35
C GLU A 709 -43.09 12.44 36.50
N TRP A 710 -42.19 12.63 35.53
CA TRP A 710 -41.68 11.51 34.70
C TRP A 710 -40.28 11.06 35.16
N ALA A 711 -40.29 10.18 36.16
CA ALA A 711 -39.13 9.67 36.88
C ALA A 711 -38.09 8.93 36.02
N THR A 712 -36.85 9.00 36.52
CA THR A 712 -35.51 8.79 35.95
C THR A 712 -35.15 7.40 35.39
N GLU A 713 -36.07 6.43 35.33
CA GLU A 713 -35.81 5.07 34.80
C GLU A 713 -36.65 4.71 33.56
N ARG A 714 -37.83 5.35 33.38
CA ARG A 714 -38.72 5.08 32.24
C ARG A 714 -38.14 5.58 30.92
N THR A 715 -37.31 6.61 30.96
CA THR A 715 -36.66 7.20 29.79
C THR A 715 -35.59 6.26 29.23
N ASP A 716 -34.74 5.69 30.10
CA ASP A 716 -33.73 4.71 29.70
C ASP A 716 -34.38 3.44 29.14
N ALA A 717 -35.43 2.93 29.80
CA ALA A 717 -36.16 1.76 29.32
C ALA A 717 -36.79 1.97 27.93
N LEU A 718 -37.20 3.21 27.61
CA LEU A 718 -37.72 3.60 26.30
C LEU A 718 -36.60 3.75 25.26
N ILE A 719 -35.44 4.31 25.63
CA ILE A 719 -34.25 4.36 24.75
C ILE A 719 -33.80 2.94 24.37
N GLU A 720 -33.69 2.06 25.38
CA GLU A 720 -33.27 0.67 25.21
C GLU A 720 -34.22 -0.10 24.27
N SER A 721 -35.54 0.10 24.40
CA SER A 721 -36.53 -0.63 23.62
C SER A 721 -36.77 -0.06 22.22
N THR A 722 -36.60 1.25 22.02
CA THR A 722 -36.99 1.92 20.77
C THR A 722 -35.81 2.11 19.82
N ILE A 723 -34.74 2.79 20.24
CA ILE A 723 -33.60 3.16 19.39
C ILE A 723 -32.49 2.11 19.50
N GLY A 724 -32.20 1.68 20.73
CA GLY A 724 -31.13 0.73 21.02
C GLY A 724 -31.30 -0.57 20.25
N ARG A 725 -32.51 -1.14 20.22
CA ARG A 725 -32.79 -2.45 19.63
C ARG A 725 -33.07 -2.48 18.13
N THR A 726 -33.50 -1.38 17.53
CA THR A 726 -33.87 -1.35 16.10
C THR A 726 -32.69 -0.94 15.23
N VAL A 727 -32.04 0.18 15.54
CA VAL A 727 -30.99 0.77 14.68
C VAL A 727 -29.60 0.56 15.28
N VAL A 728 -29.40 0.87 16.57
CA VAL A 728 -28.06 0.85 17.17
C VAL A 728 -27.52 -0.58 17.35
N ARG A 729 -28.40 -1.56 17.63
CA ARG A 729 -28.04 -2.98 17.69
C ARG A 729 -27.46 -3.49 16.36
N ALA A 730 -28.01 -3.06 15.23
CA ALA A 730 -27.51 -3.44 13.92
C ALA A 730 -26.07 -2.94 13.73
N LEU A 731 -25.83 -1.66 14.05
CA LEU A 731 -24.49 -1.06 13.99
C LEU A 731 -23.49 -1.73 14.95
N TRP A 732 -23.92 -2.08 16.17
CA TRP A 732 -23.08 -2.84 17.11
C TRP A 732 -22.75 -4.25 16.60
N SER A 733 -23.72 -4.93 16.00
CA SER A 733 -23.53 -6.27 15.43
C SER A 733 -22.56 -6.23 14.24
N GLU A 734 -22.74 -5.26 13.34
CA GLU A 734 -21.84 -5.00 12.23
C GLU A 734 -20.41 -4.73 12.72
N MET A 735 -20.23 -3.92 13.76
CA MET A 735 -18.92 -3.66 14.37
C MET A 735 -18.24 -4.95 14.86
N LYS A 736 -18.98 -5.85 15.51
CA LYS A 736 -18.44 -7.16 15.94
C LYS A 736 -18.08 -8.05 14.76
N GLU A 737 -18.88 -8.04 13.70
CA GLU A 737 -18.59 -8.78 12.47
C GLU A 737 -17.34 -8.25 11.76
N ASN A 738 -17.22 -6.92 11.65
CA ASN A 738 -16.04 -6.24 11.10
C ASN A 738 -14.77 -6.60 11.89
N ALA A 739 -14.89 -6.74 13.22
CA ALA A 739 -13.81 -7.26 14.06
C ALA A 739 -13.37 -8.66 13.66
N GLY A 740 -14.32 -9.56 13.42
CA GLY A 740 -14.06 -10.91 12.95
C GLY A 740 -13.49 -10.95 11.53
N TYR A 741 -13.97 -10.08 10.63
CA TYR A 741 -13.52 -10.03 9.23
C TYR A 741 -12.04 -9.69 9.08
N ALA A 742 -11.46 -8.92 10.02
CA ALA A 742 -10.02 -8.65 10.04
C ALA A 742 -9.16 -9.94 10.14
N TRP A 743 -9.74 -11.05 10.62
CA TRP A 743 -9.05 -12.34 10.86
C TRP A 743 -9.35 -13.39 9.80
N GLN A 744 -9.66 -12.97 8.57
CA GLN A 744 -9.65 -13.88 7.42
C GLN A 744 -8.28 -13.84 6.73
N ALA A 745 -7.98 -14.88 5.95
CA ALA A 745 -6.74 -14.92 5.19
C ALA A 745 -6.58 -13.65 4.33
N THR A 746 -5.39 -13.05 4.32
CA THR A 746 -5.03 -11.81 3.59
C THR A 746 -5.68 -10.52 4.11
N ARG A 747 -6.44 -10.57 5.21
CA ARG A 747 -7.00 -9.38 5.86
C ARG A 747 -6.03 -8.81 6.89
N ALA A 748 -6.32 -7.62 7.41
CA ALA A 748 -5.39 -6.84 8.24
C ALA A 748 -4.84 -7.61 9.44
N GLY A 749 -5.69 -8.35 10.16
CA GLY A 749 -5.29 -9.15 11.31
C GLY A 749 -4.41 -10.35 10.95
N ASP A 750 -4.69 -11.04 9.83
CA ASP A 750 -3.84 -12.12 9.32
C ASP A 750 -2.44 -11.59 8.95
N LEU A 751 -2.38 -10.47 8.24
CA LEU A 751 -1.11 -9.82 7.88
C LEU A 751 -0.32 -9.37 9.12
N LEU A 752 -0.99 -8.78 10.12
CA LEU A 752 -0.36 -8.39 11.37
C LEU A 752 0.27 -9.59 12.10
N VAL A 753 -0.47 -10.69 12.26
CA VAL A 753 0.05 -11.88 12.99
C VAL A 753 1.22 -12.52 12.26
N ARG A 754 1.19 -12.56 10.92
CA ARG A 754 2.32 -13.05 10.13
C ARG A 754 3.57 -12.20 10.34
N ALA A 755 3.43 -10.88 10.23
CA ALA A 755 4.54 -9.95 10.42
C ALA A 755 5.09 -10.01 11.87
N LEU A 756 4.23 -10.06 12.88
CA LEU A 756 4.67 -10.29 14.27
C LEU A 756 5.40 -11.65 14.44
N GLY A 757 5.00 -12.67 13.67
CA GLY A 757 5.70 -13.95 13.60
C GLY A 757 7.13 -13.83 13.05
N GLU A 758 7.35 -12.98 12.05
CA GLU A 758 8.69 -12.65 11.52
C GLU A 758 9.55 -11.99 12.60
N LEU A 759 8.98 -11.03 13.33
CA LEU A 759 9.66 -10.37 14.44
C LEU A 759 10.00 -11.36 15.57
N ARG A 760 9.11 -12.30 15.87
CA ARG A 760 9.36 -13.38 16.85
C ARG A 760 10.46 -14.33 16.39
N ALA A 761 10.52 -14.65 15.10
CA ALA A 761 11.60 -15.49 14.56
C ALA A 761 12.97 -14.83 14.72
N LEU A 762 13.03 -13.50 14.69
CA LEU A 762 14.27 -12.73 14.82
C LEU A 762 14.75 -12.57 16.27
N TRP A 763 13.85 -12.20 17.17
CA TRP A 763 14.19 -11.85 18.54
C TRP A 763 13.99 -12.99 19.54
N GLY A 764 13.34 -14.09 19.13
CA GLY A 764 13.09 -15.25 19.97
C GLY A 764 12.50 -14.85 21.32
N ASP A 765 13.01 -15.44 22.40
CA ASP A 765 12.56 -15.19 23.79
C ASP A 765 12.89 -13.80 24.35
N GLN A 766 13.64 -12.97 23.61
CA GLN A 766 13.78 -11.57 23.97
C GLN A 766 12.53 -10.76 23.63
N LEU A 767 11.75 -11.18 22.62
CA LEU A 767 10.52 -10.48 22.24
C LEU A 767 9.41 -10.71 23.28
N GLU A 768 8.84 -9.61 23.76
CA GLU A 768 7.66 -9.58 24.61
C GLU A 768 6.57 -8.73 23.95
N VAL A 769 5.44 -9.36 23.61
CA VAL A 769 4.28 -8.69 23.04
C VAL A 769 3.27 -8.43 24.16
N HIS A 770 2.90 -7.18 24.37
CA HIS A 770 1.89 -6.76 25.32
C HIS A 770 0.65 -6.27 24.59
N LEU A 771 -0.49 -6.90 24.85
CA LEU A 771 -1.76 -6.57 24.20
C LEU A 771 -2.55 -5.62 25.10
N MET A 772 -2.91 -4.45 24.59
CA MET A 772 -3.77 -3.49 25.28
C MET A 772 -5.05 -3.28 24.49
N GLY A 773 -6.20 -3.54 25.10
CA GLY A 773 -7.50 -3.37 24.46
C GLY A 773 -8.42 -2.51 25.29
N HIS A 774 -8.93 -1.43 24.71
CA HIS A 774 -9.96 -0.61 25.33
C HIS A 774 -11.33 -0.94 24.72
N SER A 775 -12.34 -1.18 25.55
CA SER A 775 -13.73 -1.37 25.11
C SER A 775 -13.84 -2.46 24.05
N ALA A 776 -14.39 -2.16 22.86
CA ALA A 776 -14.51 -3.12 21.77
C ALA A 776 -13.16 -3.62 21.21
N GLY A 777 -12.04 -2.97 21.53
CA GLY A 777 -10.69 -3.50 21.26
C GLY A 777 -10.46 -4.87 21.91
N SER A 778 -11.19 -5.22 22.99
CA SER A 778 -11.15 -6.56 23.58
C SER A 778 -11.71 -7.65 22.66
N ILE A 779 -12.67 -7.31 21.78
CA ILE A 779 -13.24 -8.24 20.79
C ILE A 779 -12.20 -8.52 19.71
N TRP A 780 -11.55 -7.47 19.20
CA TRP A 780 -10.50 -7.61 18.20
C TRP A 780 -9.31 -8.45 18.71
N LEU A 781 -8.84 -8.16 19.94
CA LEU A 781 -7.78 -8.93 20.59
C LEU A 781 -8.17 -10.38 20.88
N GLY A 782 -9.44 -10.64 21.22
CA GLY A 782 -9.89 -12.02 21.43
C GLY A 782 -9.78 -12.86 20.15
N HIS A 783 -10.24 -12.31 19.01
CA HIS A 783 -10.05 -12.96 17.72
C HIS A 783 -8.57 -13.12 17.36
N MET A 784 -7.72 -12.12 17.66
CA MET A 784 -6.26 -12.21 17.47
C MET A 784 -5.66 -13.43 18.17
N LEU A 785 -5.98 -13.61 19.45
CA LEU A 785 -5.42 -14.69 20.27
C LEU A 785 -5.80 -16.08 19.76
N THR A 786 -7.01 -16.23 19.23
CA THR A 786 -7.44 -17.46 18.55
C THR A 786 -6.74 -17.63 17.21
N TRP A 787 -6.58 -16.56 16.44
CA TRP A 787 -5.86 -16.61 15.17
C TRP A 787 -4.39 -17.00 15.36
N MET A 788 -3.71 -16.44 16.36
CA MET A 788 -2.34 -16.81 16.73
C MET A 788 -2.22 -18.31 17.08
N ALA A 789 -3.15 -18.82 17.91
CA ALA A 789 -3.16 -20.24 18.29
C ALA A 789 -3.36 -21.14 17.07
N LYS A 790 -4.25 -20.75 16.15
CA LYS A 790 -4.47 -21.46 14.89
C LYS A 790 -3.23 -21.44 13.99
N ALA A 791 -2.60 -20.28 13.83
CA ALA A 791 -1.41 -20.11 13.01
C ALA A 791 -0.22 -20.92 13.54
N GLN A 792 -0.05 -21.01 14.86
CA GLN A 792 0.97 -21.84 15.51
C GLN A 792 0.76 -23.33 15.19
N ALA A 793 -0.49 -23.82 15.30
CA ALA A 793 -0.82 -25.22 15.03
C ALA A 793 -0.53 -25.64 13.57
N THR A 794 -0.50 -24.70 12.64
CA THR A 794 -0.30 -24.97 11.21
C THR A 794 1.13 -24.75 10.70
N SER A 795 1.97 -23.97 11.38
CA SER A 795 3.23 -23.46 10.80
C SER A 795 4.51 -24.10 11.34
N GLY A 796 4.46 -24.83 12.47
CA GLY A 796 5.65 -25.42 13.10
C GLY A 796 6.70 -24.41 13.63
N ALA A 797 6.44 -23.11 13.50
CA ALA A 797 7.29 -22.01 13.97
C ALA A 797 7.09 -21.75 15.48
N PRO A 798 8.01 -21.03 16.16
CA PRO A 798 7.84 -20.62 17.55
C PRO A 798 6.51 -19.89 17.73
N GLY A 799 5.72 -20.28 18.73
CA GLY A 799 4.38 -19.75 18.91
C GLY A 799 4.39 -18.25 19.21
N LEU A 800 3.84 -17.42 18.31
CA LEU A 800 3.68 -15.99 18.60
C LEU A 800 2.85 -15.75 19.88
N ARG A 801 1.90 -16.65 20.16
CA ARG A 801 1.08 -16.63 21.39
C ARG A 801 1.93 -16.79 22.66
N GLU A 802 3.07 -17.47 22.59
CA GLU A 802 3.98 -17.64 23.73
C GLU A 802 4.73 -16.35 24.05
N ALA A 803 5.00 -15.52 23.03
CA ALA A 803 5.60 -14.21 23.19
C ALA A 803 4.67 -13.17 23.82
N VAL A 804 3.36 -13.46 23.97
CA VAL A 804 2.41 -12.55 24.61
C VAL A 804 2.69 -12.49 26.11
N ALA A 805 3.43 -11.48 26.57
CA ALA A 805 3.86 -11.36 27.97
C ALA A 805 2.78 -10.80 28.89
N GLY A 806 1.82 -10.02 28.36
CA GLY A 806 0.73 -9.46 29.14
C GLY A 806 -0.48 -9.08 28.29
N VAL A 807 -1.67 -9.17 28.89
CA VAL A 807 -2.93 -8.70 28.30
C VAL A 807 -3.54 -7.69 29.26
N HIS A 808 -3.87 -6.50 28.77
CA HIS A 808 -4.39 -5.38 29.54
C HIS A 808 -5.71 -4.93 28.93
N LEU A 809 -6.82 -5.17 29.62
CA LEU A 809 -8.15 -4.84 29.15
C LEU A 809 -8.75 -3.70 29.96
N TYR A 810 -9.12 -2.62 29.28
CA TYR A 810 -9.79 -1.47 29.86
C TYR A 810 -11.26 -1.48 29.45
N ALA A 811 -12.17 -1.51 30.44
CA ALA A 811 -13.62 -1.56 30.24
C ALA A 811 -14.06 -2.51 29.09
N PRO A 812 -13.63 -3.79 29.07
CA PRO A 812 -13.80 -4.67 27.92
C PRO A 812 -15.28 -4.85 27.56
N ALA A 813 -15.63 -4.53 26.31
CA ALA A 813 -17.03 -4.55 25.84
C ALA A 813 -17.45 -5.90 25.22
N CYS A 814 -16.63 -6.94 25.35
CA CYS A 814 -16.97 -8.28 24.91
C CYS A 814 -17.90 -8.99 25.91
N THR A 815 -18.75 -9.88 25.39
CA THR A 815 -19.59 -10.74 26.24
C THR A 815 -18.73 -11.72 27.04
N VAL A 816 -19.22 -12.19 28.19
CA VAL A 816 -18.52 -13.22 28.97
C VAL A 816 -18.40 -14.54 28.17
N ALA A 817 -19.38 -14.85 27.32
CA ALA A 817 -19.29 -16.01 26.42
C ALA A 817 -18.11 -15.90 25.45
N PHE A 818 -17.93 -14.74 24.83
CA PHE A 818 -16.75 -14.44 24.01
C PHE A 818 -15.47 -14.50 24.86
N ALA A 819 -15.50 -13.97 26.08
CA ALA A 819 -14.35 -14.01 26.98
C ALA A 819 -13.91 -15.45 27.32
N ASN A 820 -14.86 -16.35 27.56
CA ASN A 820 -14.60 -17.78 27.76
C ASN A 820 -13.92 -18.42 26.55
N GLN A 821 -14.36 -18.07 25.33
CA GLN A 821 -13.79 -18.64 24.11
C GLN A 821 -12.35 -18.19 23.86
N HIS A 822 -12.03 -16.93 24.17
CA HIS A 822 -10.79 -16.30 23.71
C HIS A 822 -9.75 -16.03 24.80
N PHE A 823 -10.20 -15.77 26.04
CA PHE A 823 -9.33 -15.33 27.13
C PHE A 823 -9.21 -16.32 28.28
N ALA A 824 -10.16 -17.27 28.45
CA ALA A 824 -10.21 -18.13 29.64
C ALA A 824 -9.14 -19.23 29.75
N ASP A 825 -8.21 -19.28 28.79
CA ASP A 825 -7.01 -20.12 28.92
C ASP A 825 -6.21 -19.74 30.19
N LYS A 826 -5.90 -20.72 31.04
CA LYS A 826 -5.27 -20.48 32.35
C LYS A 826 -3.93 -19.77 32.23
N ALA A 827 -3.10 -20.14 31.25
CA ALA A 827 -1.79 -19.54 31.04
C ALA A 827 -1.91 -18.08 30.58
N LEU A 828 -2.95 -17.75 29.80
CA LEU A 828 -3.25 -16.39 29.38
C LEU A 828 -3.87 -15.56 30.52
N LEU A 829 -4.87 -16.08 31.24
CA LEU A 829 -5.48 -15.40 32.40
C LEU A 829 -4.47 -15.09 33.51
N GLY A 830 -3.44 -15.93 33.67
CA GLY A 830 -2.34 -15.69 34.60
C GLY A 830 -1.60 -14.36 34.37
N ARG A 831 -1.65 -13.83 33.14
CA ARG A 831 -1.01 -12.58 32.70
C ARG A 831 -2.02 -11.51 32.24
N THR A 832 -3.32 -11.77 32.38
CA THR A 832 -4.38 -10.81 32.06
C THR A 832 -4.64 -9.88 33.24
N HIS A 833 -4.75 -8.58 32.92
CA HIS A 833 -5.12 -7.50 33.83
C HIS A 833 -6.38 -6.84 33.29
N VAL A 834 -7.31 -6.53 34.19
CA VAL A 834 -8.61 -5.96 33.82
C VAL A 834 -8.85 -4.72 34.67
N ALA A 835 -9.21 -3.61 34.03
CA ALA A 835 -9.67 -2.39 34.69
C ALA A 835 -11.13 -2.12 34.30
N VAL A 836 -12.00 -1.92 35.29
CA VAL A 836 -13.43 -1.67 35.12
C VAL A 836 -13.90 -0.55 36.06
N LEU A 837 -15.04 0.07 35.77
CA LEU A 837 -15.69 0.95 36.73
C LEU A 837 -16.46 0.10 37.74
N SER A 838 -16.69 0.65 38.93
CA SER A 838 -17.63 0.05 39.88
C SER A 838 -19.07 0.12 39.36
N ASP A 839 -19.93 -0.79 39.79
CA ASP A 839 -21.34 -0.81 39.37
C ASP A 839 -22.05 0.50 39.68
N ASP A 840 -21.69 1.15 40.79
CA ASP A 840 -22.23 2.46 41.18
C ASP A 840 -21.80 3.54 40.19
N ARG A 841 -20.53 3.55 39.75
CA ARG A 841 -20.02 4.49 38.74
C ARG A 841 -20.58 4.22 37.36
N GLU A 842 -20.73 2.95 36.96
CA GLU A 842 -21.38 2.58 35.69
C GLU A 842 -22.84 3.06 35.62
N ARG A 843 -23.56 3.10 36.74
CA ARG A 843 -24.94 3.61 36.83
C ARG A 843 -25.04 5.14 36.92
N ASP A 844 -23.96 5.79 37.30
CA ASP A 844 -23.83 7.24 37.48
C ASP A 844 -23.15 7.92 36.27
N ASP A 845 -22.60 7.12 35.35
CA ASP A 845 -22.03 7.56 34.08
C ASP A 845 -23.14 8.06 33.13
N ASN A 846 -22.80 8.87 32.14
CA ASN A 846 -23.76 9.48 31.23
C ASN A 846 -23.27 9.40 29.78
N THR A 847 -23.64 8.32 29.11
CA THR A 847 -23.26 8.10 27.71
C THR A 847 -24.02 9.05 26.78
N ALA A 848 -23.25 9.84 26.02
CA ALA A 848 -23.77 10.83 25.08
C ALA A 848 -24.71 11.88 25.70
N TYR A 849 -24.63 12.13 27.02
CA TYR A 849 -25.48 13.09 27.76
C TYR A 849 -26.99 12.77 27.74
N ILE A 850 -27.39 11.59 27.24
CA ILE A 850 -28.78 11.21 27.00
C ILE A 850 -29.12 9.88 27.69
N TYR A 851 -28.22 8.89 27.67
CA TYR A 851 -28.39 7.64 28.41
C TYR A 851 -27.67 7.75 29.76
N ARG A 852 -28.41 7.69 30.87
CA ARG A 852 -27.93 8.03 32.22
C ARG A 852 -27.17 6.90 32.91
N LYS A 853 -26.59 6.01 32.12
CA LYS A 853 -25.66 4.96 32.57
C LYS A 853 -24.52 4.88 31.57
N SER A 854 -23.57 4.01 31.86
CA SER A 854 -22.44 3.78 30.98
C SER A 854 -22.84 3.13 29.67
N LEU A 855 -21.90 3.18 28.74
CA LEU A 855 -22.02 2.53 27.45
C LEU A 855 -22.14 1.00 27.62
N LEU A 856 -21.40 0.39 28.56
CA LEU A 856 -21.49 -1.05 28.78
C LEU A 856 -22.88 -1.47 29.24
N TYR A 857 -23.59 -0.63 30.01
CA TYR A 857 -25.00 -0.85 30.33
C TYR A 857 -25.89 -0.77 29.10
N LEU A 858 -25.68 0.21 28.22
CA LEU A 858 -26.44 0.31 26.97
C LEU A 858 -26.22 -0.93 26.09
N VAL A 859 -24.95 -1.36 25.95
CA VAL A 859 -24.59 -2.56 25.20
C VAL A 859 -25.28 -3.79 25.79
N SER A 860 -25.11 -4.02 27.09
CA SER A 860 -25.70 -5.13 27.84
C SER A 860 -27.22 -5.16 27.72
N ASN A 861 -27.90 -4.02 27.89
CA ASN A 861 -29.35 -3.98 28.03
C ASN A 861 -30.11 -3.92 26.69
N ALA A 862 -29.47 -3.40 25.64
CA ALA A 862 -30.16 -3.07 24.39
C ALA A 862 -29.43 -3.48 23.10
N LEU A 863 -28.10 -3.52 23.08
CA LEU A 863 -27.34 -3.74 21.83
C LEU A 863 -26.90 -5.19 21.63
N GLU A 864 -26.85 -5.99 22.68
CA GLU A 864 -26.70 -7.44 22.55
C GLU A 864 -28.02 -8.12 22.10
N GLN A 865 -27.90 -9.36 21.63
CA GLN A 865 -29.05 -10.14 21.17
C GLN A 865 -30.10 -10.28 22.28
N ASP A 866 -29.64 -10.67 23.47
CA ASP A 866 -30.44 -10.82 24.67
C ASP A 866 -30.33 -9.56 25.54
N ARG A 867 -31.38 -9.25 26.32
CA ARG A 867 -31.35 -8.09 27.22
C ARG A 867 -30.59 -8.45 28.48
N ARG A 868 -29.71 -7.56 28.94
CA ARG A 868 -28.88 -7.78 30.13
C ARG A 868 -27.91 -8.94 29.92
N THR A 869 -27.28 -8.99 28.73
CA THR A 869 -26.20 -9.94 28.45
C THR A 869 -24.98 -9.58 29.30
N PRO A 870 -24.35 -10.54 30.00
CA PRO A 870 -23.17 -10.25 30.81
C PRO A 870 -21.98 -9.87 29.93
N LEU A 871 -21.43 -8.68 30.19
CA LEU A 871 -20.21 -8.18 29.57
C LEU A 871 -19.04 -8.29 30.53
N LEU A 872 -17.85 -8.59 30.01
CA LEU A 872 -16.63 -8.75 30.82
C LEU A 872 -16.26 -7.48 31.59
N GLY A 873 -16.56 -6.30 31.02
CA GLY A 873 -16.23 -5.00 31.60
C GLY A 873 -17.14 -4.56 32.74
N LEU A 874 -18.21 -5.29 33.06
CA LEU A 874 -19.11 -4.95 34.16
C LEU A 874 -18.64 -5.62 35.47
N GLU A 875 -18.42 -4.85 36.55
CA GLU A 875 -17.99 -5.37 37.87
C GLU A 875 -18.84 -6.57 38.33
N ARG A 876 -20.16 -6.49 38.15
CA ARG A 876 -21.14 -7.54 38.49
C ARG A 876 -20.85 -8.88 37.80
N ALA A 877 -20.39 -8.88 36.55
CA ALA A 877 -20.06 -10.11 35.83
C ALA A 877 -18.83 -10.79 36.45
N LEU A 878 -17.86 -9.99 36.91
CA LEU A 878 -16.60 -10.44 37.47
C LEU A 878 -16.71 -10.88 38.94
N THR A 879 -17.50 -10.17 39.76
CA THR A 879 -17.51 -10.32 41.23
C THR A 879 -18.71 -11.10 41.76
N GLY A 880 -19.78 -11.25 40.99
CA GLY A 880 -21.05 -11.85 41.45
C GLY A 880 -21.84 -10.97 42.42
N ARG A 881 -21.40 -9.73 42.63
CA ARG A 881 -22.10 -8.75 43.46
C ARG A 881 -23.45 -8.41 42.80
N ASN A 882 -24.54 -8.54 43.56
CA ASN A 882 -25.93 -8.28 43.14
C ASN A 882 -26.45 -9.21 42.01
N ASP A 883 -26.05 -10.48 41.96
CA ASP A 883 -26.46 -11.43 40.89
C ASP A 883 -27.97 -11.81 40.88
N GLN A 884 -28.75 -11.50 41.92
CA GLN A 884 -30.17 -11.85 41.97
C GLN A 884 -31.00 -10.96 41.02
N ASN A 885 -31.66 -11.57 40.02
CA ASN A 885 -32.56 -10.93 39.04
C ASN A 885 -31.93 -9.87 38.10
N THR A 886 -30.60 -9.89 37.90
CA THR A 886 -29.87 -8.84 37.16
C THR A 886 -29.54 -9.15 35.70
N TRP A 887 -29.64 -10.40 35.28
CA TRP A 887 -29.28 -10.85 33.92
C TRP A 887 -30.51 -11.28 33.11
N ASP A 888 -30.33 -11.73 31.86
CA ASP A 888 -31.40 -12.14 30.93
C ASP A 888 -32.28 -13.30 31.44
N GLY A 889 -31.82 -14.04 32.45
CA GLY A 889 -32.53 -15.19 33.02
C GLY A 889 -32.41 -16.46 32.17
N ALA A 890 -31.58 -16.47 31.12
CA ALA A 890 -31.33 -17.67 30.32
C ALA A 890 -30.49 -18.69 31.10
N SER A 891 -30.78 -19.98 30.92
CA SER A 891 -30.04 -21.06 31.57
C SER A 891 -28.55 -21.07 31.19
N THR A 892 -28.25 -20.69 29.95
CA THR A 892 -26.89 -20.58 29.39
C THR A 892 -26.06 -19.46 30.04
N THR A 893 -26.71 -18.41 30.57
CA THR A 893 -26.04 -17.26 31.19
C THR A 893 -25.40 -17.62 32.52
N GLY A 894 -26.10 -18.40 33.34
CA GLY A 894 -25.55 -18.91 34.61
C GLY A 894 -24.33 -19.80 34.39
N GLU A 895 -24.38 -20.71 33.42
CA GLU A 895 -23.27 -21.57 33.05
C GLU A 895 -22.07 -20.76 32.51
N THR A 896 -22.32 -19.81 31.61
CA THR A 896 -21.29 -18.93 31.04
C THR A 896 -20.54 -18.15 32.12
N LEU A 897 -21.26 -17.56 33.09
CA LEU A 897 -20.66 -16.85 34.22
C LEU A 897 -19.88 -17.80 35.14
N ALA A 898 -20.41 -19.00 35.41
CA ALA A 898 -19.75 -19.99 36.25
C ALA A 898 -18.41 -20.45 35.65
N ILE A 899 -18.37 -20.72 34.34
CA ILE A 899 -17.15 -21.09 33.61
C ILE A 899 -16.10 -19.98 33.74
N TRP A 900 -16.47 -18.73 33.47
CA TRP A 900 -15.54 -17.60 33.55
C TRP A 900 -15.00 -17.41 34.96
N ARG A 901 -15.88 -17.36 35.95
CA ARG A 901 -15.50 -17.12 37.35
C ARG A 901 -14.61 -18.22 37.90
N ARG A 902 -14.86 -19.48 37.50
CA ARG A 902 -13.99 -20.61 37.82
C ARG A 902 -12.59 -20.40 37.23
N ALA A 903 -12.50 -20.12 35.93
CA ALA A 903 -11.21 -19.88 35.27
C ALA A 903 -10.46 -18.69 35.88
N ALA A 904 -11.18 -17.60 36.17
CA ALA A 904 -10.65 -16.39 36.81
C ALA A 904 -10.13 -16.67 38.24
N ALA A 905 -10.85 -17.46 39.03
CA ALA A 905 -10.44 -17.87 40.37
C ALA A 905 -9.19 -18.77 40.32
N GLU A 906 -9.17 -19.77 39.44
CA GLU A 906 -8.02 -20.67 39.23
C GLU A 906 -6.77 -19.91 38.79
N ALA A 907 -6.92 -18.83 38.02
CA ALA A 907 -5.84 -17.95 37.60
C ALA A 907 -5.51 -16.83 38.61
N ARG A 908 -6.28 -16.68 39.70
CA ARG A 908 -6.17 -15.58 40.68
C ARG A 908 -6.31 -14.18 40.06
N LEU A 909 -7.23 -14.01 39.11
CA LEU A 909 -7.45 -12.75 38.38
C LEU A 909 -7.78 -11.57 39.30
N THR A 910 -8.39 -11.81 40.46
CA THR A 910 -8.75 -10.77 41.43
C THR A 910 -7.56 -9.91 41.88
N SER A 911 -6.35 -10.49 41.93
CA SER A 911 -5.10 -9.76 42.23
C SER A 911 -4.66 -8.78 41.12
N ARG A 912 -5.26 -8.90 39.93
CA ARG A 912 -4.98 -8.12 38.72
C ARG A 912 -6.23 -7.40 38.19
N LEU A 913 -7.28 -7.31 39.00
CA LEU A 913 -8.50 -6.58 38.73
C LEU A 913 -8.44 -5.21 39.41
N LYS A 914 -8.51 -4.13 38.64
CA LYS A 914 -8.68 -2.76 39.15
C LYS A 914 -10.13 -2.34 38.97
N ILE A 915 -10.80 -2.03 40.07
CA ILE A 915 -12.12 -1.39 40.08
C ILE A 915 -11.90 0.09 40.38
N VAL A 916 -12.39 0.95 39.50
CA VAL A 916 -12.37 2.41 39.65
C VAL A 916 -13.69 2.83 40.27
N SER A 917 -13.63 3.33 41.50
CA SER A 917 -14.81 3.76 42.28
C SER A 917 -14.84 5.27 42.49
N GLU A 918 -13.71 5.93 42.22
CA GLU A 918 -13.53 7.37 42.26
C GLU A 918 -14.45 8.06 41.24
N ASP A 919 -14.98 9.23 41.59
CA ASP A 919 -15.86 10.02 40.71
C ASP A 919 -15.10 10.70 39.56
N LYS A 920 -13.81 10.95 39.75
CA LYS A 920 -12.93 11.58 38.76
C LYS A 920 -11.58 10.89 38.69
N VAL A 921 -11.07 10.75 37.47
CA VAL A 921 -9.73 10.22 37.19
C VAL A 921 -8.75 11.35 36.85
N LEU A 922 -7.48 11.16 37.21
CA LEU A 922 -6.41 12.12 36.96
C LEU A 922 -5.91 11.98 35.52
N THR A 923 -5.94 13.06 34.74
CA THR A 923 -5.57 13.05 33.31
C THR A 923 -4.31 13.82 32.99
N ALA A 924 -3.97 14.85 33.78
CA ALA A 924 -2.71 15.56 33.64
C ALA A 924 -2.23 16.16 34.96
N THR A 925 -0.96 16.54 34.95
CA THR A 925 -0.26 17.28 36.01
C THR A 925 0.21 18.63 35.46
N PRO A 926 -0.01 19.78 36.16
CA PRO A 926 -0.72 19.92 37.45
C PRO A 926 -2.18 19.44 37.38
N ASP A 927 -2.76 19.04 38.53
CA ASP A 927 -3.95 18.19 38.66
C ASP A 927 -5.14 18.63 37.77
N VAL A 928 -5.34 17.92 36.65
CA VAL A 928 -6.52 18.03 35.80
C VAL A 928 -7.27 16.70 35.83
N ARG A 929 -8.53 16.73 36.26
CA ARG A 929 -9.38 15.54 36.36
C ARG A 929 -10.61 15.61 35.48
N ILE A 930 -10.98 14.48 34.91
CA ILE A 930 -12.24 14.29 34.19
C ILE A 930 -13.13 13.30 34.95
N PRO A 931 -14.46 13.32 34.74
CA PRO A 931 -15.33 12.30 35.30
C PRO A 931 -14.88 10.89 34.95
N ALA A 932 -14.89 9.99 35.94
CA ALA A 932 -14.69 8.57 35.70
C ALA A 932 -15.86 8.07 34.83
N SER A 933 -15.52 7.63 33.62
CA SER A 933 -16.49 7.20 32.62
C SER A 933 -15.91 6.04 31.80
N HIS A 934 -16.77 5.36 31.04
CA HIS A 934 -16.35 4.26 30.17
C HIS A 934 -15.13 4.61 29.31
N GLY A 935 -15.05 5.84 28.79
CA GLY A 935 -13.97 6.28 27.90
C GLY A 935 -12.70 6.79 28.61
N ALA A 936 -12.66 6.87 29.94
CA ALA A 936 -11.62 7.60 30.67
C ALA A 936 -10.36 6.77 31.00
N PHE A 937 -10.37 5.45 30.80
CA PHE A 937 -9.29 4.56 31.26
C PHE A 937 -7.94 4.82 30.62
N ASP A 938 -7.91 5.09 29.32
CA ASP A 938 -6.71 5.42 28.57
C ASP A 938 -6.35 6.91 28.62
N ASN A 939 -7.10 7.69 29.41
CA ASN A 939 -6.80 9.06 29.83
C ASN A 939 -6.31 9.14 31.28
N ASP A 940 -6.48 8.07 32.07
CA ASP A 940 -6.09 8.04 33.47
C ASP A 940 -4.58 7.76 33.61
N VAL A 941 -3.83 8.74 34.11
CA VAL A 941 -2.38 8.65 34.29
C VAL A 941 -1.98 7.56 35.27
N ALA A 942 -2.82 7.28 36.28
CA ALA A 942 -2.54 6.23 37.25
C ALA A 942 -2.75 4.84 36.64
N ILE A 943 -3.81 4.65 35.85
CA ILE A 943 -4.09 3.37 35.19
C ILE A 943 -3.04 3.07 34.11
N VAL A 944 -2.78 4.03 33.21
CA VAL A 944 -1.78 3.86 32.15
C VAL A 944 -0.38 3.72 32.75
N GLY A 945 -0.06 4.52 33.79
CA GLY A 945 1.22 4.43 34.51
C GLY A 945 1.43 3.05 35.12
N ALA A 946 0.46 2.56 35.90
CA ALA A 946 0.53 1.24 36.52
C ALA A 946 0.61 0.11 35.48
N THR A 947 -0.07 0.24 34.34
CA THR A 947 0.06 -0.73 33.25
C THR A 947 1.48 -0.72 32.68
N LEU A 948 2.06 0.45 32.41
CA LEU A 948 3.43 0.54 31.89
C LEU A 948 4.46 0.03 32.90
N GLU A 949 4.29 0.28 34.20
CA GLU A 949 5.18 -0.25 35.24
C GLU A 949 5.19 -1.78 35.24
N ARG A 950 4.02 -2.40 35.08
CA ARG A 950 3.90 -3.86 34.96
C ARG A 950 4.60 -4.39 33.71
N ILE A 951 4.47 -3.69 32.58
CA ILE A 951 5.12 -4.06 31.31
C ILE A 951 6.63 -3.93 31.43
N CYS A 952 7.12 -2.83 32.00
CA CYS A 952 8.54 -2.57 32.14
C CYS A 952 9.19 -3.43 33.22
N GLY A 953 8.42 -3.87 34.22
CA GLY A 953 8.91 -4.60 35.40
C GLY A 953 9.76 -3.73 36.34
N GLN A 954 9.74 -2.40 36.16
CA GLN A 954 10.55 -1.42 36.87
C GLN A 954 9.82 -0.06 36.90
N PRO A 955 10.21 0.87 37.79
CA PRO A 955 9.68 2.23 37.78
C PRO A 955 9.85 2.93 36.42
N LEU A 956 8.86 3.74 36.03
CA LEU A 956 8.85 4.43 34.75
C LEU A 956 9.99 5.44 34.63
N ARG A 957 10.64 5.44 33.46
CA ARG A 957 11.64 6.47 33.09
C ARG A 957 10.96 7.81 32.86
N GLU A 958 9.82 7.79 32.18
CA GLU A 958 8.97 8.96 31.94
C GLU A 958 7.53 8.61 32.36
N PRO A 959 7.09 8.97 33.57
CA PRO A 959 5.72 8.71 33.99
C PRO A 959 4.73 9.55 33.15
N PRO A 960 3.50 9.05 32.92
CA PRO A 960 2.47 9.83 32.23
C PRO A 960 2.17 11.12 33.01
N ARG A 961 2.39 12.27 32.36
CA ARG A 961 2.11 13.60 32.93
C ARG A 961 0.93 14.30 32.29
N ASP A 962 0.61 13.94 31.06
CA ASP A 962 -0.50 14.52 30.31
C ASP A 962 -1.03 13.49 29.33
N LEU A 963 -2.24 13.01 29.60
CA LEU A 963 -3.02 12.12 28.75
C LEU A 963 -4.33 12.79 28.32
N ARG A 964 -4.41 14.12 28.39
CA ARG A 964 -5.53 14.93 27.88
C ARG A 964 -5.50 15.00 26.36
N GLY A 965 -5.24 13.89 25.66
CA GLY A 965 -5.32 13.79 24.21
C GLY A 965 -6.74 13.96 23.65
N TYR A 966 -7.56 14.82 24.27
CA TYR A 966 -8.92 15.25 23.97
C TYR A 966 -9.07 16.74 24.31
#